data_AF-A0A8S9B710-F1
#
_entry.id   AF-A0A8S9B710-F1
#
_cell.length_a   1.000
_cell.length_b   1.000
_cell.length_c   1.000
_cell.angle_alpha   90.00
_cell.angle_beta   90.00
_cell.angle_gamma   90.00
#
_symmetry.space_group_name_H-M   'P 1'
#
loop_
_entity.id
_entity.type
_entity.pdbx_description
1 polymer ?
#
loop_
_entity_poly.entity_id
_entity_poly.type
_entity_poly.pdbx_seq_one_letter_code
_entity_poly.pdbx_strand_id
1 'polypeptide(L)'
;MRLLRLKSDGSFEFTDDLENNKTPKYVILSHTWLADEEEVRFDELLKGNAHHKAAGFHKIKFCGEQAARDGLDSFWVDTCCINKTSSAEVQEAITSMFKWYRNATKCYVYLADVSVPEDVVIHKDPPHSWESDFRSSRWFTRGWTLQELIALASVEFFSAQGRRLGDKRTLEHYIHEITGIPHQALRGDSLGQFSVAERLSWAENRQTKRKEDKAYSLLGIFSIFMPLIVELLQDIKEWADGLDERCIFWLNGIAGTGKSTVARTIARTYHDRDNLGASFFFSRGGGDVGLAEKLFTTLAFQLAAKIPSVRRYICEAIMQHPDIELQSLRDQWDKLILDPLSKLDSISSPSTIVLVIDALDECDNERDIRILLRLLAQTSSLNNIRLRTFITSRPEIAIRCGFTQIPEAERQVFVLQDILPTIVDRDLSLFFEDSLKSIREERGFAADWPGSRIIKRLVEISCGLFIWASTACRYIREGKRMAKRRIDNLINNHRSREGPEKQLDEIYITVLKDSIQQGYNDEEKQEFYVNAIAFSPDGSLLASGSADQMVRLWDIAKGEIRLLLDGHSGRVNSVCFSPDGKQIVSGSDDMTIRVWDADTETECMVLRGHEKKVTAVTYSPDGRLIASGSDDKTVRLWVANTEILLSTLRAHTSGINAVASSPDGQLLASGSFNDEVRLWNAKTGESLGALDEFEENVIFGLPLDQRLTELGLDEKMDSLDHDSTSIANKESKGHSSTIICLAFPPDGQTVATGSHDATIKLWGRDATER
;
A
#
# COMPACT_ATOMS: atom_id res chain seq x y z
N MET A 1 -16.93 2.23 -35.97
CA MET A 1 -16.73 3.58 -36.55
C MET A 1 -15.98 3.45 -37.87
N ARG A 2 -16.51 4.01 -38.97
CA ARG A 2 -15.90 4.02 -40.32
C ARG A 2 -15.58 5.47 -40.71
N LEU A 3 -14.59 5.67 -41.58
CA LEU A 3 -14.29 6.99 -42.14
C LEU A 3 -15.08 7.21 -43.43
N LEU A 4 -15.35 8.49 -43.74
CA LEU A 4 -16.00 8.90 -44.98
C LEU A 4 -14.96 9.39 -45.99
N ARG A 5 -15.21 9.13 -47.27
CA ARG A 5 -14.48 9.67 -48.42
C ARG A 5 -15.47 10.34 -49.36
N LEU A 6 -15.15 11.55 -49.82
CA LEU A 6 -15.93 12.27 -50.81
C LEU A 6 -15.51 11.82 -52.22
N LYS A 7 -16.46 11.36 -53.04
CA LYS A 7 -16.24 11.00 -54.44
C LYS A 7 -16.29 12.23 -55.35
N SER A 8 -15.74 12.10 -56.55
CA SER A 8 -15.74 13.15 -57.57
C SER A 8 -17.15 13.55 -58.06
N ASP A 9 -18.14 12.67 -57.87
CA ASP A 9 -19.55 12.93 -58.18
C ASP A 9 -20.32 13.61 -57.03
N GLY A 10 -19.65 13.89 -55.90
CA GLY A 10 -20.24 14.51 -54.72
C GLY A 10 -20.94 13.56 -53.75
N SER A 11 -20.92 12.24 -54.02
CA SER A 11 -21.41 11.20 -53.10
C SER A 11 -20.36 10.80 -52.06
N PHE A 12 -20.78 10.12 -51.00
CA PHE A 12 -19.90 9.66 -49.92
C PHE A 12 -19.69 8.14 -49.97
N GLU A 13 -18.46 7.71 -49.69
CA GLU A 13 -18.07 6.32 -49.53
C GLU A 13 -17.59 6.05 -48.11
N PHE A 14 -17.89 4.87 -47.57
CA PHE A 14 -17.35 4.43 -46.29
C PHE A 14 -16.07 3.63 -46.51
N THR A 15 -15.08 3.82 -45.64
CA THR A 15 -13.93 2.93 -45.59
C THR A 15 -14.34 1.55 -45.10
N ASP A 16 -13.61 0.52 -45.53
CA ASP A 16 -13.66 -0.83 -44.94
C ASP A 16 -13.32 -0.79 -43.44
N ASP A 17 -13.59 -1.88 -42.74
CA ASP A 17 -13.34 -1.97 -41.31
C ASP A 17 -11.83 -1.80 -41.01
N LEU A 18 -11.51 -0.80 -40.18
CA LEU A 18 -10.14 -0.37 -39.92
C LEU A 18 -9.54 -1.20 -38.77
N GLU A 19 -8.53 -2.02 -39.06
CA GLU A 19 -7.71 -2.68 -38.04
C GLU A 19 -6.80 -1.67 -37.32
N ASN A 20 -6.58 -1.84 -36.01
CA ASN A 20 -5.94 -0.87 -35.09
C ASN A 20 -4.56 -0.32 -35.49
N ASN A 21 -3.90 -0.82 -36.55
CA ASN A 21 -2.57 -0.38 -37.01
C ASN A 21 -2.54 0.17 -38.46
N LYS A 22 -3.68 0.26 -39.16
CA LYS A 22 -3.75 0.70 -40.57
C LYS A 22 -4.71 1.88 -40.80
N THR A 23 -4.97 2.69 -39.78
CA THR A 23 -5.85 3.87 -39.91
C THR A 23 -5.20 4.91 -40.85
N PRO A 24 -5.86 5.31 -41.96
CA PRO A 24 -5.34 6.35 -42.84
C PRO A 24 -5.31 7.70 -42.11
N LYS A 25 -4.58 8.69 -42.62
CA LYS A 25 -4.68 10.06 -42.09
C LYS A 25 -6.09 10.58 -42.32
N TYR A 26 -6.71 11.12 -41.28
CA TYR A 26 -8.07 11.63 -41.36
C TYR A 26 -8.24 12.98 -40.66
N VAL A 27 -9.25 13.72 -41.11
CA VAL A 27 -9.73 14.96 -40.48
C VAL A 27 -10.94 14.67 -39.62
N ILE A 28 -11.18 15.47 -38.59
CA ILE A 28 -12.43 15.47 -37.83
C ILE A 28 -13.24 16.73 -38.11
N LEU A 29 -14.57 16.56 -38.20
CA LEU A 29 -15.52 17.66 -38.18
C LEU A 29 -16.09 17.86 -36.77
N SER A 30 -15.72 18.95 -36.11
CA SER A 30 -16.37 19.42 -34.88
C SER A 30 -17.48 20.42 -35.23
N HIS A 31 -18.68 20.21 -34.72
CA HIS A 31 -19.84 21.05 -35.07
C HIS A 31 -20.89 21.03 -33.95
N THR A 32 -22.00 21.76 -34.14
CA THR A 32 -23.20 21.58 -33.30
C THR A 32 -24.31 20.87 -34.07
N TRP A 33 -25.04 20.01 -33.37
CA TRP A 33 -26.23 19.37 -33.91
C TRP A 33 -27.26 20.40 -34.33
N LEU A 34 -27.85 20.18 -35.50
CA LEU A 34 -29.01 20.92 -35.98
C LEU A 34 -30.29 20.30 -35.38
N ALA A 35 -31.44 20.89 -35.70
CA ALA A 35 -32.73 20.28 -35.40
C ALA A 35 -32.84 18.89 -36.05
N ASP A 36 -33.59 17.98 -35.45
CA ASP A 36 -33.67 16.58 -35.91
C ASP A 36 -34.18 16.44 -37.36
N GLU A 37 -34.96 17.42 -37.83
CA GLU A 37 -35.45 17.52 -39.21
C GLU A 37 -34.34 17.85 -40.22
N GLU A 38 -33.27 18.50 -39.78
CA GLU A 38 -32.15 18.96 -40.62
C GLU A 38 -30.87 18.15 -40.43
N GLU A 39 -30.77 17.35 -39.36
CA GLU A 39 -29.60 16.56 -39.00
C GLU A 39 -29.59 15.21 -39.74
N VAL A 40 -28.51 14.93 -40.49
CA VAL A 40 -28.38 13.70 -41.30
C VAL A 40 -28.04 12.50 -40.41
N ARG A 41 -28.71 11.37 -40.65
CA ARG A 41 -28.48 10.07 -39.97
C ARG A 41 -27.62 9.11 -40.80
N PHE A 42 -27.02 8.12 -40.14
CA PHE A 42 -26.13 7.15 -40.78
C PHE A 42 -26.85 6.27 -41.81
N ASP A 43 -28.08 5.85 -41.50
CA ASP A 43 -28.89 5.06 -42.43
C ASP A 43 -29.35 5.89 -43.64
N GLU A 44 -29.53 7.19 -43.49
CA GLU A 44 -29.86 8.13 -44.57
C GLU A 44 -28.67 8.34 -45.53
N LEU A 45 -27.44 8.36 -45.01
CA LEU A 45 -26.22 8.36 -45.84
C LEU A 45 -26.04 7.04 -46.59
N LEU A 46 -26.25 5.89 -45.91
CA LEU A 46 -26.14 4.57 -46.53
C LEU A 46 -27.14 4.37 -47.68
N LYS A 47 -28.36 4.89 -47.53
CA LYS A 47 -29.43 4.77 -48.53
C LYS A 47 -29.37 5.83 -49.63
N GLY A 48 -28.44 6.79 -49.56
CA GLY A 48 -28.34 7.89 -50.52
C GLY A 48 -29.44 8.96 -50.41
N ASN A 49 -30.19 8.98 -49.30
CA ASN A 49 -31.35 9.87 -49.11
C ASN A 49 -31.03 11.14 -48.30
N ALA A 50 -29.77 11.33 -47.91
CA ALA A 50 -29.34 12.44 -47.07
C ALA A 50 -29.54 13.84 -47.72
N HIS A 51 -29.70 13.92 -49.04
CA HIS A 51 -29.89 15.17 -49.78
C HIS A 51 -31.16 15.96 -49.38
N HIS A 52 -32.18 15.29 -48.84
CA HIS A 52 -33.41 15.95 -48.38
C HIS A 52 -33.18 16.86 -47.15
N LYS A 53 -32.08 16.65 -46.42
CA LYS A 53 -31.69 17.44 -45.25
C LYS A 53 -30.55 18.40 -45.61
N ALA A 54 -30.91 19.47 -46.30
CA ALA A 54 -29.94 20.37 -46.96
C ALA A 54 -28.84 20.88 -46.02
N ALA A 55 -29.18 21.36 -44.82
CA ALA A 55 -28.22 21.94 -43.88
C ALA A 55 -27.27 20.88 -43.27
N GLY A 56 -27.79 19.74 -42.84
CA GLY A 56 -26.97 18.64 -42.30
C GLY A 56 -26.10 17.95 -43.37
N PHE A 57 -26.56 17.89 -44.61
CA PHE A 57 -25.77 17.39 -45.74
C PHE A 57 -24.65 18.36 -46.10
N HIS A 58 -24.95 19.67 -46.11
CA HIS A 58 -23.99 20.71 -46.47
C HIS A 58 -22.75 20.72 -45.56
N LYS A 59 -22.91 20.60 -44.24
CA LYS A 59 -21.76 20.56 -43.30
C LYS A 59 -20.85 19.34 -43.51
N ILE A 60 -21.42 18.18 -43.84
CA ILE A 60 -20.66 16.94 -44.11
C ILE A 60 -19.89 17.11 -45.42
N LYS A 61 -20.56 17.65 -46.44
CA LYS A 61 -19.95 17.97 -47.73
C LYS A 61 -18.81 18.97 -47.60
N PHE A 62 -19.01 20.04 -46.83
CA PHE A 62 -17.98 21.03 -46.52
C PHE A 62 -16.73 20.37 -45.95
N CYS A 63 -16.88 19.46 -44.98
CA CYS A 63 -15.74 18.75 -44.39
C CYS A 63 -14.96 17.94 -45.44
N GLY A 64 -15.66 17.19 -46.29
CA GLY A 64 -15.03 16.42 -47.37
C GLY A 64 -14.33 17.29 -48.41
N GLU A 65 -14.96 18.38 -48.85
CA GLU A 65 -14.37 19.33 -49.80
C GLU A 65 -13.13 20.03 -49.20
N GLN A 66 -13.18 20.40 -47.93
CA GLN A 66 -12.06 21.04 -47.24
C GLN A 66 -10.92 20.05 -46.95
N ALA A 67 -11.23 18.81 -46.59
CA ALA A 67 -10.23 17.74 -46.44
C ALA A 67 -9.50 17.48 -47.76
N ALA A 68 -10.22 17.43 -48.88
CA ALA A 68 -9.63 17.26 -50.20
C ALA A 68 -8.70 18.42 -50.59
N ARG A 69 -9.05 19.67 -50.27
CA ARG A 69 -8.18 20.84 -50.46
C ARG A 69 -6.88 20.74 -49.66
N ASP A 70 -6.93 20.15 -48.47
CA ASP A 70 -5.79 19.93 -47.60
C ASP A 70 -5.03 18.62 -47.91
N GLY A 71 -5.40 17.89 -48.97
CA GLY A 71 -4.74 16.66 -49.40
C GLY A 71 -5.05 15.43 -48.53
N LEU A 72 -6.23 15.39 -47.91
CA LEU A 72 -6.68 14.29 -47.06
C LEU A 72 -7.92 13.61 -47.66
N ASP A 73 -7.80 12.30 -47.91
CA ASP A 73 -8.84 11.50 -48.61
C ASP A 73 -9.89 10.89 -47.66
N SER A 74 -9.75 11.10 -46.36
CA SER A 74 -10.62 10.49 -45.36
C SER A 74 -10.94 11.49 -44.26
N PHE A 75 -12.19 11.53 -43.85
CA PHE A 75 -12.63 12.36 -42.75
C PHE A 75 -13.61 11.58 -41.88
N TRP A 76 -13.51 11.83 -40.59
CA TRP A 76 -14.46 11.38 -39.61
C TRP A 76 -15.38 12.56 -39.31
N VAL A 77 -16.66 12.27 -39.39
CA VAL A 77 -17.71 13.15 -38.93
C VAL A 77 -17.98 12.70 -37.52
N ASP A 78 -17.98 13.63 -36.56
CA ASP A 78 -18.23 13.37 -35.13
C ASP A 78 -19.60 12.69 -34.92
N THR A 79 -20.21 12.77 -33.74
CA THR A 79 -21.53 12.22 -33.43
C THR A 79 -22.69 12.59 -34.38
N CYS A 80 -22.48 13.36 -35.44
CA CYS A 80 -23.40 13.42 -36.57
C CYS A 80 -23.57 12.02 -37.17
N CYS A 81 -24.78 11.76 -37.66
CA CYS A 81 -25.20 10.45 -38.18
C CYS A 81 -25.63 9.43 -37.12
N ILE A 82 -25.50 9.72 -35.82
CA ILE A 82 -25.93 8.80 -34.76
C ILE A 82 -27.44 8.86 -34.53
N ASN A 83 -28.05 7.70 -34.32
CA ASN A 83 -29.43 7.67 -33.83
C ASN A 83 -29.49 8.07 -32.34
N LYS A 84 -29.89 9.31 -32.06
CA LYS A 84 -30.06 9.84 -30.69
C LYS A 84 -31.03 9.05 -29.81
N THR A 85 -31.94 8.30 -30.42
CA THR A 85 -32.89 7.43 -29.69
C THR A 85 -32.27 6.11 -29.25
N SER A 86 -31.06 5.79 -29.74
CA SER A 86 -30.29 4.60 -29.36
C SER A 86 -29.23 4.97 -28.32
N SER A 87 -29.53 4.73 -27.03
CA SER A 87 -28.60 4.99 -25.93
C SER A 87 -27.29 4.21 -26.09
N ALA A 88 -27.35 2.99 -26.65
CA ALA A 88 -26.18 2.16 -26.92
C ALA A 88 -25.23 2.79 -27.97
N GLU A 89 -25.79 3.32 -29.06
CA GLU A 89 -25.01 3.95 -30.13
C GLU A 89 -24.39 5.28 -29.66
N VAL A 90 -25.16 6.05 -28.89
CA VAL A 90 -24.68 7.29 -28.27
C VAL A 90 -23.53 7.01 -27.29
N GLN A 91 -23.67 5.99 -26.44
CA GLN A 91 -22.63 5.60 -25.49
C GLN A 91 -21.35 5.12 -26.19
N GLU A 92 -21.47 4.21 -27.16
CA GLU A 92 -20.31 3.69 -27.91
C GLU A 92 -19.60 4.80 -28.71
N ALA A 93 -20.36 5.76 -29.22
CA ALA A 93 -19.79 6.92 -29.89
C ALA A 93 -19.04 7.84 -28.93
N ILE A 94 -19.61 8.18 -27.77
CA ILE A 94 -18.94 9.01 -26.77
C ILE A 94 -17.66 8.33 -26.28
N THR A 95 -17.70 7.02 -26.00
CA THR A 95 -16.52 6.27 -25.54
C THR A 95 -15.43 6.18 -26.61
N SER A 96 -15.80 6.04 -27.88
CA SER A 96 -14.82 5.96 -28.97
C SER A 96 -14.31 7.32 -29.45
N MET A 97 -15.09 8.40 -29.28
CA MET A 97 -14.79 9.78 -29.69
C MET A 97 -13.39 10.21 -29.26
N PHE A 98 -13.02 10.03 -27.99
CA PHE A 98 -11.72 10.45 -27.46
C PHE A 98 -10.52 9.81 -28.18
N LYS A 99 -10.65 8.53 -28.58
CA LYS A 99 -9.62 7.83 -29.34
C LYS A 99 -9.44 8.43 -30.74
N TRP A 100 -10.54 8.83 -31.39
CA TRP A 100 -10.52 9.41 -32.72
C TRP A 100 -9.98 10.85 -32.71
N TYR A 101 -10.40 11.68 -31.76
CA TYR A 101 -9.86 13.04 -31.62
C TYR A 101 -8.35 13.07 -31.39
N ARG A 102 -7.81 12.16 -30.56
CA ARG A 102 -6.37 12.12 -30.28
C ARG A 102 -5.51 11.77 -31.50
N ASN A 103 -6.02 10.92 -32.39
CA ASN A 103 -5.26 10.40 -33.53
C ASN A 103 -5.56 11.15 -34.85
N ALA A 104 -6.42 12.17 -34.81
CA ALA A 104 -6.76 12.94 -36.00
C ALA A 104 -5.60 13.82 -36.46
N THR A 105 -5.47 13.99 -37.77
CA THR A 105 -4.43 14.84 -38.37
C THR A 105 -4.79 16.33 -38.25
N LYS A 106 -6.08 16.65 -38.37
CA LYS A 106 -6.60 18.01 -38.33
C LYS A 106 -8.05 17.99 -37.81
N CYS A 107 -8.53 19.11 -37.30
CA CYS A 107 -9.96 19.30 -37.02
C CYS A 107 -10.48 20.59 -37.64
N TYR A 108 -11.62 20.48 -38.32
CA TYR A 108 -12.40 21.62 -38.80
C TYR A 108 -13.57 21.88 -37.86
N VAL A 109 -13.67 23.09 -37.33
CA VAL A 109 -14.79 23.54 -36.52
C VAL A 109 -15.77 24.28 -37.42
N TYR A 110 -16.96 23.72 -37.59
CA TYR A 110 -18.00 24.30 -38.42
C TYR A 110 -19.09 24.96 -37.56
N LEU A 111 -19.13 26.29 -37.60
CA LEU A 111 -20.03 27.12 -36.81
C LEU A 111 -21.26 27.50 -37.63
N ALA A 112 -22.27 26.64 -37.59
CA ALA A 112 -23.51 26.81 -38.36
C ALA A 112 -24.31 28.08 -37.98
N ASP A 113 -24.08 28.64 -36.79
CA ASP A 113 -24.74 29.82 -36.24
C ASP A 113 -23.90 31.11 -36.32
N VAL A 114 -22.72 31.05 -36.95
CA VAL A 114 -21.87 32.23 -37.17
C VAL A 114 -21.83 32.53 -38.67
N SER A 115 -22.29 33.71 -39.06
CA SER A 115 -22.32 34.15 -40.46
C SER A 115 -21.38 35.33 -40.68
N VAL A 116 -20.71 35.36 -41.83
CA VAL A 116 -19.84 36.47 -42.22
C VAL A 116 -20.43 37.13 -43.48
N PRO A 117 -20.74 38.44 -43.46
CA PRO A 117 -21.24 39.16 -44.64
C PRO A 117 -20.29 39.05 -45.84
N GLU A 118 -20.84 39.05 -47.06
CA GLU A 118 -20.05 38.78 -48.26
C GLU A 118 -18.89 39.76 -48.47
N ASP A 119 -19.05 40.99 -48.01
CA ASP A 119 -18.18 42.14 -48.27
C ASP A 119 -16.93 42.22 -47.37
N VAL A 120 -16.82 41.36 -46.36
CA VAL A 120 -15.73 41.40 -45.36
C VAL A 120 -14.53 40.56 -45.80
N VAL A 121 -13.38 41.20 -46.00
CA VAL A 121 -12.11 40.52 -46.31
C VAL A 121 -11.41 40.17 -45.00
N ILE A 122 -11.50 38.89 -44.61
CA ILE A 122 -11.03 38.36 -43.30
C ILE A 122 -9.52 38.59 -43.04
N HIS A 123 -8.74 38.89 -44.07
CA HIS A 123 -7.31 39.19 -43.93
C HIS A 123 -6.98 40.63 -43.48
N LYS A 124 -7.94 41.56 -43.44
CA LYS A 124 -7.64 42.99 -43.16
C LYS A 124 -8.64 43.77 -42.29
N ASP A 125 -9.85 43.28 -42.06
CA ASP A 125 -10.79 43.96 -41.15
C ASP A 125 -10.57 43.53 -39.69
N PRO A 126 -10.70 44.45 -38.71
CA PRO A 126 -10.56 44.13 -37.29
C PRO A 126 -11.57 43.05 -36.85
N PRO A 127 -11.32 42.32 -35.75
CA PRO A 127 -12.04 41.09 -35.39
C PRO A 127 -13.55 41.25 -35.11
N HIS A 128 -14.13 42.44 -35.20
CA HIS A 128 -15.34 42.79 -34.48
C HIS A 128 -16.68 42.39 -35.12
N SER A 129 -16.77 42.10 -36.42
CA SER A 129 -18.10 41.84 -37.03
C SER A 129 -18.69 40.48 -36.68
N TRP A 130 -17.85 39.44 -36.55
CA TRP A 130 -18.27 38.06 -36.26
C TRP A 130 -17.83 37.57 -34.86
N GLU A 131 -17.00 38.33 -34.14
CA GLU A 131 -16.51 37.96 -32.81
C GLU A 131 -17.63 37.83 -31.77
N SER A 132 -18.61 38.73 -31.79
CA SER A 132 -19.79 38.64 -30.92
C SER A 132 -20.60 37.36 -31.19
N ASP A 133 -20.75 37.01 -32.48
CA ASP A 133 -21.47 35.81 -32.90
C ASP A 133 -20.68 34.54 -32.55
N PHE A 134 -19.35 34.58 -32.68
CA PHE A 134 -18.47 33.49 -32.23
C PHE A 134 -18.58 33.25 -30.73
N ARG A 135 -18.49 34.31 -29.91
CA ARG A 135 -18.60 34.24 -28.43
C ARG A 135 -19.97 33.73 -27.97
N SER A 136 -21.04 34.07 -28.71
CA SER A 136 -22.40 33.64 -28.41
C SER A 136 -22.80 32.31 -29.06
N SER A 137 -21.95 31.77 -29.94
CA SER A 137 -22.25 30.53 -30.65
C SER A 137 -22.57 29.37 -29.71
N ARG A 138 -23.51 28.53 -30.12
CA ARG A 138 -23.90 27.30 -29.41
C ARG A 138 -22.71 26.37 -29.23
N TRP A 139 -21.76 26.41 -30.16
CA TRP A 139 -20.55 25.61 -30.10
C TRP A 139 -19.63 26.11 -28.97
N PHE A 140 -19.34 27.42 -28.93
CA PHE A 140 -18.41 28.00 -27.96
C PHE A 140 -18.96 27.95 -26.52
N THR A 141 -20.28 28.12 -26.37
CA THR A 141 -20.97 28.15 -25.07
C THR A 141 -21.25 26.77 -24.44
N ARG A 142 -21.05 25.67 -25.17
CA ARG A 142 -21.32 24.28 -24.73
C ARG A 142 -20.10 23.59 -24.09
N GLY A 143 -18.94 24.23 -23.97
CA GLY A 143 -17.87 23.75 -23.10
C GLY A 143 -16.95 22.67 -23.67
N TRP A 144 -17.53 21.58 -24.20
CA TRP A 144 -16.86 20.27 -24.36
C TRP A 144 -15.74 20.30 -25.42
N THR A 145 -15.92 21.02 -26.52
CA THR A 145 -15.07 20.97 -27.71
C THR A 145 -13.83 21.87 -27.67
N LEU A 146 -13.73 22.81 -26.72
CA LEU A 146 -12.60 23.74 -26.63
C LEU A 146 -11.32 23.07 -26.13
N GLN A 147 -11.46 22.06 -25.27
CA GLN A 147 -10.36 21.30 -24.68
C GLN A 147 -9.70 20.35 -25.69
N GLU A 148 -10.50 19.66 -26.50
CA GLU A 148 -10.07 18.65 -27.47
C GLU A 148 -9.25 19.26 -28.61
N LEU A 149 -9.56 20.51 -28.95
CA LEU A 149 -8.94 21.26 -30.02
C LEU A 149 -7.60 21.88 -29.63
N ILE A 150 -7.36 22.10 -28.33
CA ILE A 150 -6.04 22.49 -27.82
C ILE A 150 -5.08 21.31 -27.88
N ALA A 151 -5.54 20.07 -27.69
CA ALA A 151 -4.69 18.88 -27.78
C ALA A 151 -4.24 18.56 -29.22
N LEU A 152 -5.05 18.92 -30.21
CA LEU A 152 -4.74 18.71 -31.62
C LEU A 152 -3.63 19.63 -32.13
N ALA A 153 -2.80 19.10 -33.04
CA ALA A 153 -1.73 19.86 -33.65
C ALA A 153 -2.25 20.97 -34.59
N SER A 154 -3.43 20.77 -35.20
CA SER A 154 -4.02 21.70 -36.17
C SER A 154 -5.53 21.78 -36.04
N VAL A 155 -6.04 23.00 -35.86
CA VAL A 155 -7.47 23.31 -35.74
C VAL A 155 -7.78 24.59 -36.52
N GLU A 156 -8.88 24.56 -37.27
CA GLU A 156 -9.36 25.71 -38.04
C GLU A 156 -10.87 25.90 -37.88
N PHE A 157 -11.29 27.15 -37.81
CA PHE A 157 -12.67 27.56 -37.59
C PHE A 157 -13.28 28.08 -38.89
N PHE A 158 -14.53 27.71 -39.16
CA PHE A 158 -15.25 28.09 -40.37
C PHE A 158 -16.67 28.57 -40.04
N SER A 159 -17.11 29.60 -40.75
CA SER A 159 -18.49 30.11 -40.69
C SER A 159 -19.49 29.16 -41.36
N ALA A 160 -20.78 29.45 -41.23
CA ALA A 160 -21.84 28.74 -41.94
C ALA A 160 -21.64 28.72 -43.48
N GLN A 161 -21.00 29.75 -44.05
CA GLN A 161 -20.68 29.83 -45.48
C GLN A 161 -19.34 29.17 -45.85
N GLY A 162 -18.66 28.51 -44.91
CA GLY A 162 -17.38 27.84 -45.14
C GLY A 162 -16.18 28.80 -45.23
N ARG A 163 -16.30 30.04 -44.74
CA ARG A 163 -15.18 31.00 -44.68
C ARG A 163 -14.34 30.77 -43.43
N ARG A 164 -13.01 30.77 -43.56
CA ARG A 164 -12.07 30.55 -42.44
C ARG A 164 -12.08 31.75 -41.49
N LEU A 165 -12.50 31.54 -40.24
CA LEU A 165 -12.61 32.55 -39.18
C LEU A 165 -11.31 32.68 -38.35
N GLY A 166 -10.58 31.59 -38.18
CA GLY A 166 -9.40 31.57 -37.33
C GLY A 166 -8.79 30.18 -37.20
N ASP A 167 -7.79 30.07 -36.34
CA ASP A 167 -7.09 28.83 -36.05
C ASP A 167 -6.89 28.60 -34.55
N LYS A 168 -6.14 27.55 -34.19
CA LYS A 168 -5.80 27.21 -32.81
C LYS A 168 -5.24 28.40 -32.01
N ARG A 169 -4.41 29.27 -32.61
CA ARG A 169 -3.85 30.43 -31.89
C ARG A 169 -4.93 31.49 -31.62
N THR A 170 -5.82 31.70 -32.59
CA THR A 170 -7.00 32.54 -32.40
C THR A 170 -7.88 32.03 -31.25
N LEU A 171 -8.05 30.70 -31.15
CA LEU A 171 -8.77 30.06 -30.05
C LEU A 171 -8.09 30.28 -28.70
N GLU A 172 -6.78 30.05 -28.60
CA GLU A 172 -5.99 30.30 -27.39
C GLU A 172 -6.14 31.74 -26.91
N HIS A 173 -6.16 32.70 -27.83
CA HIS A 173 -6.38 34.12 -27.54
C HIS A 173 -7.74 34.38 -26.91
N TYR A 174 -8.82 33.92 -27.53
CA TYR A 174 -10.17 34.11 -26.99
C TYR A 174 -10.39 33.40 -25.65
N ILE A 175 -9.81 32.20 -25.47
CA ILE A 175 -9.88 31.51 -24.18
C ILE A 175 -9.16 32.33 -23.11
N HIS A 176 -7.92 32.77 -23.37
CA HIS A 176 -7.16 33.60 -22.44
C HIS A 176 -7.93 34.87 -22.04
N GLU A 177 -8.47 35.59 -23.02
CA GLU A 177 -9.20 36.85 -22.77
C GLU A 177 -10.47 36.64 -21.92
N ILE A 178 -11.21 35.55 -22.17
CA ILE A 178 -12.50 35.29 -21.50
C ILE A 178 -12.30 34.70 -20.11
N THR A 179 -11.31 33.82 -19.93
CA THR A 179 -11.15 33.01 -18.71
C THR A 179 -10.00 33.48 -17.82
N GLY A 180 -9.10 34.33 -18.34
CA GLY A 180 -7.88 34.74 -17.64
C GLY A 180 -6.78 33.69 -17.62
N ILE A 181 -6.97 32.54 -18.29
CA ILE A 181 -6.04 31.40 -18.28
C ILE A 181 -4.76 31.80 -19.03
N PRO A 182 -3.57 31.73 -18.41
CA PRO A 182 -2.32 32.07 -19.07
C PRO A 182 -2.07 31.23 -20.33
N HIS A 183 -1.54 31.86 -21.38
CA HIS A 183 -1.17 31.15 -22.63
C HIS A 183 -0.22 29.96 -22.41
N GLN A 184 0.64 30.06 -21.40
CA GLN A 184 1.56 28.98 -20.98
C GLN A 184 0.77 27.74 -20.52
N ALA A 185 -0.24 27.93 -19.68
CA ALA A 185 -1.12 26.84 -19.23
C ALA A 185 -1.92 26.23 -20.40
N LEU A 186 -2.42 27.06 -21.33
CA LEU A 186 -3.11 26.57 -22.54
C LEU A 186 -2.20 25.78 -23.49
N ARG A 187 -0.88 25.98 -23.42
CA ARG A 187 0.12 25.30 -24.27
C ARG A 187 0.75 24.07 -23.61
N GLY A 188 0.32 23.71 -22.40
CA GLY A 188 0.73 22.49 -21.72
C GLY A 188 1.89 22.65 -20.72
N ASP A 189 2.22 23.87 -20.28
CA ASP A 189 3.22 24.09 -19.23
C ASP A 189 2.75 23.55 -17.85
N SER A 190 3.71 23.29 -16.96
CA SER A 190 3.43 22.68 -15.64
C SER A 190 2.55 23.58 -14.77
N LEU A 191 1.39 23.05 -14.42
CA LEU A 191 0.35 23.76 -13.68
C LEU A 191 0.65 23.91 -12.19
N GLY A 192 1.70 23.24 -11.70
CA GLY A 192 2.20 23.40 -10.33
C GLY A 192 2.78 24.80 -10.06
N GLN A 193 2.94 25.62 -11.09
CA GLN A 193 3.37 27.02 -11.00
C GLN A 193 2.23 27.98 -10.62
N PHE A 194 0.97 27.54 -10.71
CA PHE A 194 -0.21 28.36 -10.42
C PHE A 194 -0.92 27.86 -9.14
N SER A 195 -1.31 28.79 -8.26
CA SER A 195 -1.94 28.42 -6.98
C SER A 195 -3.32 27.78 -7.19
N VAL A 196 -3.81 26.95 -6.26
CA VAL A 196 -5.14 26.33 -6.40
C VAL A 196 -6.25 27.39 -6.51
N ALA A 197 -6.15 28.48 -5.76
CA ALA A 197 -7.12 29.58 -5.80
C ALA A 197 -7.12 30.31 -7.15
N GLU A 198 -5.94 30.61 -7.69
CA GLU A 198 -5.78 31.18 -9.03
C GLU A 198 -6.36 30.25 -10.11
N ARG A 199 -6.17 28.95 -9.94
CA ARG A 199 -6.69 27.96 -10.87
C ARG A 199 -8.20 27.85 -10.85
N LEU A 200 -8.83 27.96 -9.67
CA LEU A 200 -10.28 27.91 -9.52
C LEU A 200 -10.97 29.18 -10.06
N SER A 201 -10.32 30.34 -10.01
CA SER A 201 -10.91 31.59 -10.52
C SER A 201 -11.08 31.61 -12.03
N TRP A 202 -10.35 30.77 -12.78
CA TRP A 202 -10.44 30.70 -14.24
C TRP A 202 -11.83 30.29 -14.77
N ALA A 203 -12.67 29.65 -13.94
CA ALA A 203 -14.04 29.28 -14.31
C ALA A 203 -15.07 30.39 -14.05
N GLU A 204 -14.75 31.41 -13.25
CA GLU A 204 -15.72 32.40 -12.77
C GLU A 204 -16.24 33.29 -13.90
N ASN A 205 -15.36 33.67 -14.82
CA ASN A 205 -15.65 34.57 -15.93
C ASN A 205 -16.33 33.88 -17.12
N ARG A 206 -16.47 32.54 -17.09
CA ARG A 206 -17.04 31.79 -18.20
C ARG A 206 -18.58 31.77 -18.15
N GLN A 207 -19.20 32.23 -19.23
CA GLN A 207 -20.64 32.12 -19.44
C GLN A 207 -20.95 30.86 -20.25
N THR A 208 -21.60 29.86 -19.63
CA THR A 208 -21.99 28.59 -20.27
C THR A 208 -23.48 28.32 -20.07
N LYS A 209 -24.09 27.56 -20.99
CA LYS A 209 -25.52 27.19 -20.89
C LYS A 209 -25.79 26.11 -19.84
N ARG A 210 -24.82 25.24 -19.55
CA ARG A 210 -24.89 24.25 -18.47
C ARG A 210 -23.91 24.63 -17.35
N LYS A 211 -24.36 24.53 -16.10
CA LYS A 211 -23.52 24.83 -14.92
C LYS A 211 -22.28 23.94 -14.86
N GLU A 212 -22.44 22.67 -15.27
CA GLU A 212 -21.37 21.67 -15.34
C GLU A 212 -20.22 22.09 -16.28
N ASP A 213 -20.53 22.77 -17.39
CA ASP A 213 -19.53 23.20 -18.38
C ASP A 213 -18.54 24.24 -17.81
N LYS A 214 -18.90 24.94 -16.71
CA LYS A 214 -17.96 25.81 -15.98
C LYS A 214 -16.87 24.99 -15.31
N ALA A 215 -17.22 23.85 -14.71
CA ALA A 215 -16.27 22.94 -14.05
C ALA A 215 -15.43 22.14 -15.05
N TYR A 216 -16.03 21.71 -16.18
CA TYR A 216 -15.33 21.00 -17.25
C TYR A 216 -14.19 21.79 -17.89
N SER A 217 -14.30 23.13 -17.91
CA SER A 217 -13.23 24.01 -18.40
C SER A 217 -11.92 23.89 -17.63
N LEU A 218 -11.98 23.48 -16.36
CA LEU A 218 -10.84 23.32 -15.47
C LEU A 218 -10.26 21.89 -15.54
N LEU A 219 -11.11 20.87 -15.64
CA LEU A 219 -10.72 19.45 -15.71
C LEU A 219 -9.71 19.16 -16.83
N GLY A 220 -9.91 19.78 -17.99
CA GLY A 220 -9.08 19.60 -19.17
C GLY A 220 -7.79 20.40 -19.23
N ILE A 221 -7.83 21.65 -18.77
CA ILE A 221 -6.67 22.54 -18.74
C ILE A 221 -5.74 22.15 -17.60
N PHE A 222 -6.31 21.58 -16.52
CA PHE A 222 -5.54 21.33 -15.32
C PHE A 222 -5.14 19.90 -15.05
N SER A 223 -5.74 18.92 -15.73
CA SER A 223 -5.83 17.58 -15.14
C SER A 223 -6.30 17.64 -13.67
N ILE A 224 -7.02 18.71 -13.25
CA ILE A 224 -7.66 18.79 -11.94
C ILE A 224 -8.93 17.97 -12.10
N PHE A 225 -8.78 16.68 -11.85
CA PHE A 225 -9.89 15.84 -11.47
C PHE A 225 -9.95 15.80 -9.94
N MET A 226 -11.04 16.34 -9.39
CA MET A 226 -11.69 15.72 -8.23
C MET A 226 -12.74 14.77 -8.84
N PRO A 227 -12.71 13.46 -8.50
CA PRO A 227 -13.08 13.01 -7.17
C PRO A 227 -12.05 12.08 -6.50
N LEU A 228 -11.85 12.26 -5.20
CA LEU A 228 -11.15 11.33 -4.31
C LEU A 228 -11.95 10.01 -4.17
N ILE A 229 -11.35 8.89 -3.75
CA ILE A 229 -12.12 7.74 -3.17
C ILE A 229 -13.07 8.21 -2.05
N VAL A 230 -12.74 9.31 -1.36
CA VAL A 230 -13.62 10.00 -0.41
C VAL A 230 -14.90 10.50 -1.08
N GLU A 231 -14.82 11.02 -2.31
CA GLU A 231 -15.98 11.45 -3.09
C GLU A 231 -16.74 10.27 -3.69
N LEU A 232 -16.12 9.17 -4.14
CA LEU A 232 -16.88 7.95 -4.50
C LEU A 232 -17.68 7.42 -3.30
N LEU A 233 -17.05 7.35 -2.12
CA LEU A 233 -17.76 6.97 -0.90
C LEU A 233 -18.83 7.99 -0.51
N GLN A 234 -18.64 9.26 -0.84
CA GLN A 234 -19.63 10.32 -0.63
C GLN A 234 -20.80 10.19 -1.62
N ASP A 235 -20.54 9.94 -2.90
CA ASP A 235 -21.54 9.68 -3.94
C ASP A 235 -22.39 8.45 -3.59
N ILE A 236 -21.75 7.38 -3.10
CA ILE A 236 -22.48 6.19 -2.64
C ILE A 236 -23.34 6.53 -1.42
N LYS A 237 -22.85 7.36 -0.48
CA LYS A 237 -23.64 7.82 0.66
C LYS A 237 -24.79 8.72 0.23
N GLU A 238 -24.58 9.61 -0.74
CA GLU A 238 -25.62 10.49 -1.28
C GLU A 238 -26.68 9.69 -2.04
N TRP A 239 -26.27 8.66 -2.77
CA TRP A 239 -27.20 7.72 -3.39
C TRP A 239 -28.01 6.93 -2.34
N ALA A 240 -27.33 6.37 -1.33
CA ALA A 240 -27.98 5.55 -0.32
C ALA A 240 -28.90 6.37 0.60
N ASP A 241 -28.40 7.48 1.18
CA ASP A 241 -29.10 8.32 2.16
C ASP A 241 -29.99 9.40 1.52
N GLY A 242 -29.75 9.75 0.24
CA GLY A 242 -30.38 10.89 -0.42
C GLY A 242 -31.72 10.60 -1.11
N LEU A 243 -32.11 11.56 -1.95
CA LEU A 243 -33.37 11.56 -2.70
C LEU A 243 -33.29 10.84 -4.05
N ASP A 244 -32.17 10.18 -4.35
CA ASP A 244 -32.01 9.42 -5.59
C ASP A 244 -33.15 8.39 -5.73
N GLU A 245 -33.73 8.20 -6.90
CA GLU A 245 -34.81 7.21 -7.07
C GLU A 245 -34.27 5.83 -7.47
N ARG A 246 -32.99 5.74 -7.86
CA ARG A 246 -32.36 4.50 -8.33
C ARG A 246 -32.15 3.53 -7.18
N CYS A 247 -32.72 2.33 -7.25
CA CYS A 247 -32.63 1.33 -6.19
C CYS A 247 -31.32 0.54 -6.21
N ILE A 248 -30.58 0.52 -7.32
CA ILE A 248 -29.32 -0.23 -7.44
C ILE A 248 -28.15 0.71 -7.75
N PHE A 249 -27.02 0.52 -7.06
CA PHE A 249 -25.74 1.12 -7.43
C PHE A 249 -24.75 0.02 -7.78
N TRP A 250 -24.28 0.02 -9.02
CA TRP A 250 -23.33 -0.96 -9.52
C TRP A 250 -21.94 -0.35 -9.68
N LEU A 251 -21.00 -0.78 -8.83
CA LEU A 251 -19.59 -0.47 -8.93
C LEU A 251 -18.85 -1.58 -9.70
N ASN A 252 -18.43 -1.29 -10.93
CA ASN A 252 -17.68 -2.24 -11.73
C ASN A 252 -16.21 -1.85 -11.93
N GLY A 253 -15.35 -2.84 -12.15
CA GLY A 253 -13.91 -2.63 -12.23
C GLY A 253 -13.12 -3.92 -12.46
N ILE A 254 -11.92 -3.81 -13.06
CA ILE A 254 -11.01 -4.96 -13.22
C ILE A 254 -10.54 -5.49 -11.86
N ALA A 255 -9.91 -6.66 -11.85
CA ALA A 255 -9.33 -7.23 -10.63
C ALA A 255 -8.34 -6.25 -9.97
N GLY A 256 -8.32 -6.22 -8.64
CA GLY A 256 -7.31 -5.44 -7.91
C GLY A 256 -7.56 -3.93 -7.75
N THR A 257 -8.66 -3.40 -8.28
CA THR A 257 -9.01 -1.96 -8.19
C THR A 257 -9.66 -1.51 -6.88
N GLY A 258 -9.83 -2.41 -5.91
CA GLY A 258 -10.35 -2.06 -4.58
C GLY A 258 -11.88 -2.15 -4.40
N LYS A 259 -12.63 -2.73 -5.35
CA LYS A 259 -14.10 -2.95 -5.26
C LYS A 259 -14.57 -3.53 -3.92
N SER A 260 -14.01 -4.66 -3.50
CA SER A 260 -14.37 -5.33 -2.24
C SER A 260 -14.02 -4.51 -1.00
N THR A 261 -12.96 -3.67 -1.09
CA THR A 261 -12.63 -2.72 -0.03
C THR A 261 -13.72 -1.66 0.10
N VAL A 262 -14.21 -1.13 -1.02
CA VAL A 262 -15.35 -0.19 -1.03
C VAL A 262 -16.60 -0.86 -0.47
N ALA A 263 -16.97 -2.06 -0.95
CA ALA A 263 -18.14 -2.80 -0.45
C ALA A 263 -18.09 -3.01 1.07
N ARG A 264 -16.95 -3.48 1.59
CA ARG A 264 -16.75 -3.69 3.02
C ARG A 264 -16.80 -2.38 3.81
N THR A 265 -16.29 -1.30 3.24
CA THR A 265 -16.35 0.04 3.86
C THR A 265 -17.79 0.54 3.96
N ILE A 266 -18.57 0.39 2.89
CA ILE A 266 -20.01 0.73 2.89
C ILE A 266 -20.76 -0.15 3.89
N ALA A 267 -20.59 -1.47 3.84
CA ALA A 267 -21.23 -2.39 4.78
C ALA A 267 -20.94 -2.00 6.23
N ARG A 268 -19.66 -1.76 6.58
CA ARG A 268 -19.27 -1.33 7.93
C ARG A 268 -19.87 0.03 8.31
N THR A 269 -19.81 1.01 7.41
CA THR A 269 -20.37 2.36 7.66
C THR A 269 -21.86 2.31 8.00
N TYR A 270 -22.63 1.49 7.27
CA TYR A 270 -24.06 1.33 7.50
C TYR A 270 -24.39 0.41 8.67
N HIS A 271 -23.51 -0.56 8.98
CA HIS A 271 -23.62 -1.39 10.17
C HIS A 271 -23.47 -0.54 11.43
N ASP A 272 -22.45 0.32 11.48
CA ASP A 272 -22.16 1.23 12.60
C ASP A 272 -23.27 2.28 12.79
N ARG A 273 -24.02 2.60 11.73
CA ARG A 273 -25.20 3.50 11.75
C ARG A 273 -26.53 2.79 11.99
N ASP A 274 -26.51 1.48 12.23
CA ASP A 274 -27.70 0.63 12.43
C ASP A 274 -28.65 0.51 11.22
N ASN A 275 -28.26 1.02 10.04
CA ASN A 275 -29.07 1.08 8.82
C ASN A 275 -28.72 0.01 7.77
N LEU A 276 -27.68 -0.81 8.02
CA LEU A 276 -27.38 -1.97 7.18
C LEU A 276 -28.47 -3.03 7.39
N GLY A 277 -29.20 -3.36 6.32
CA GLY A 277 -30.20 -4.43 6.34
C GLY A 277 -29.56 -5.80 6.29
N ALA A 278 -28.73 -6.04 5.28
CA ALA A 278 -27.98 -7.28 5.11
C ALA A 278 -26.79 -7.11 4.16
N SER A 279 -25.86 -8.05 4.21
CA SER A 279 -24.72 -8.11 3.30
C SER A 279 -24.37 -9.54 2.90
N PHE A 280 -23.89 -9.72 1.67
CA PHE A 280 -23.43 -11.00 1.14
C PHE A 280 -22.18 -10.78 0.30
N PHE A 281 -21.16 -11.61 0.51
CA PHE A 281 -19.87 -11.50 -0.18
C PHE A 281 -19.63 -12.82 -0.91
N PHE A 282 -19.75 -12.81 -2.25
CA PHE A 282 -19.49 -14.00 -3.06
C PHE A 282 -18.00 -14.34 -3.00
N SER A 283 -17.70 -15.65 -3.04
CA SER A 283 -16.33 -16.13 -3.16
C SER A 283 -16.27 -17.44 -3.96
N ARG A 284 -15.60 -17.43 -5.11
CA ARG A 284 -15.43 -18.64 -5.92
C ARG A 284 -14.58 -19.66 -5.17
N GLY A 285 -15.10 -20.88 -5.00
CA GLY A 285 -14.41 -21.95 -4.27
C GLY A 285 -14.43 -21.81 -2.74
N GLY A 286 -15.15 -20.83 -2.18
CA GLY A 286 -15.33 -20.64 -0.74
C GLY A 286 -16.39 -21.56 -0.10
N GLY A 287 -16.83 -22.61 -0.81
CA GLY A 287 -17.98 -23.44 -0.41
C GLY A 287 -19.30 -22.76 -0.73
N ASP A 288 -20.23 -22.74 0.23
CA ASP A 288 -21.62 -22.30 0.07
C ASP A 288 -21.78 -20.84 -0.39
N VAL A 289 -20.78 -19.97 -0.18
CA VAL A 289 -20.84 -18.54 -0.53
C VAL A 289 -20.66 -18.26 -2.03
N GLY A 290 -20.29 -19.25 -2.85
CA GLY A 290 -20.32 -19.16 -4.31
C GLY A 290 -21.71 -19.42 -4.92
N LEU A 291 -22.61 -20.03 -4.14
CA LEU A 291 -23.91 -20.53 -4.60
C LEU A 291 -24.99 -19.44 -4.52
N ALA A 292 -25.65 -19.16 -5.64
CA ALA A 292 -26.73 -18.16 -5.71
C ALA A 292 -27.91 -18.47 -4.76
N GLU A 293 -28.20 -19.74 -4.52
CA GLU A 293 -29.26 -20.22 -3.61
C GLU A 293 -29.05 -19.80 -2.15
N LYS A 294 -27.81 -19.49 -1.75
CA LYS A 294 -27.51 -19.02 -0.40
C LYS A 294 -27.69 -17.51 -0.24
N LEU A 295 -27.83 -16.75 -1.32
CA LEU A 295 -27.94 -15.29 -1.27
C LEU A 295 -29.22 -14.88 -0.51
N PHE A 296 -30.40 -15.21 -1.03
CA PHE A 296 -31.66 -14.69 -0.48
C PHE A 296 -31.99 -15.25 0.90
N THR A 297 -31.69 -16.52 1.16
CA THR A 297 -31.83 -17.13 2.50
C THR A 297 -30.95 -16.41 3.53
N THR A 298 -29.71 -16.08 3.17
CA THR A 298 -28.80 -15.31 4.05
C THR A 298 -29.27 -13.88 4.25
N LEU A 299 -29.69 -13.18 3.19
CA LEU A 299 -30.24 -11.83 3.30
C LEU A 299 -31.50 -11.81 4.17
N ALA A 300 -32.40 -12.78 4.02
CA ALA A 300 -33.62 -12.92 4.82
C ALA A 300 -33.30 -13.14 6.30
N PHE A 301 -32.34 -14.01 6.62
CA PHE A 301 -31.89 -14.23 7.99
C PHE A 301 -31.35 -12.95 8.63
N GLN A 302 -30.47 -12.22 7.92
CA GLN A 302 -29.90 -10.97 8.42
C GLN A 302 -30.97 -9.87 8.59
N LEU A 303 -31.89 -9.73 7.64
CA LEU A 303 -33.02 -8.80 7.75
C LEU A 303 -33.94 -9.14 8.93
N ALA A 304 -34.25 -10.42 9.14
CA ALA A 304 -35.02 -10.89 10.29
C ALA A 304 -34.28 -10.63 11.62
N ALA A 305 -32.97 -10.81 11.65
CA ALA A 305 -32.17 -10.51 12.82
C ALA A 305 -32.23 -9.01 13.16
N LYS A 306 -32.18 -8.15 12.14
CA LYS A 306 -32.11 -6.69 12.28
C LYS A 306 -33.46 -6.02 12.53
N ILE A 307 -34.52 -6.43 11.84
CA ILE A 307 -35.80 -5.75 11.82
C ILE A 307 -36.87 -6.67 12.42
N PRO A 308 -37.28 -6.48 13.70
CA PRO A 308 -38.21 -7.37 14.39
C PRO A 308 -39.58 -7.51 13.72
N SER A 309 -40.06 -6.46 13.05
CA SER A 309 -41.33 -6.49 12.30
C SER A 309 -41.24 -7.40 11.07
N VAL A 310 -40.12 -7.35 10.33
CA VAL A 310 -39.86 -8.25 9.19
C VAL A 310 -39.67 -9.69 9.67
N ARG A 311 -39.02 -9.90 10.82
CA ARG A 311 -38.79 -11.24 11.40
C ARG A 311 -40.06 -12.05 11.47
N ARG A 312 -41.15 -11.44 11.95
CA ARG A 312 -42.45 -12.11 12.06
C ARG A 312 -42.92 -12.64 10.70
N TYR A 313 -42.90 -11.81 9.68
CA TYR A 313 -43.36 -12.17 8.34
C TYR A 313 -42.46 -13.20 7.65
N ILE A 314 -41.13 -13.13 7.87
CA ILE A 314 -40.19 -14.15 7.38
C ILE A 314 -40.45 -15.50 8.08
N CYS A 315 -40.65 -15.52 9.40
CA CYS A 315 -41.00 -16.74 10.11
C CYS A 315 -42.33 -17.34 9.64
N GLU A 316 -43.34 -16.50 9.39
CA GLU A 316 -44.62 -16.93 8.80
C GLU A 316 -44.43 -17.54 7.41
N ALA A 317 -43.61 -16.92 6.54
CA ALA A 317 -43.29 -17.45 5.22
C ALA A 317 -42.59 -18.82 5.28
N ILE A 318 -41.63 -19.00 6.20
CA ILE A 318 -40.93 -20.28 6.42
C ILE A 318 -41.88 -21.34 6.95
N MET A 319 -42.81 -20.99 7.86
CA MET A 319 -43.83 -21.93 8.35
C MET A 319 -44.79 -22.39 7.24
N GLN A 320 -45.12 -21.50 6.29
CA GLN A 320 -45.98 -21.82 5.14
C GLN A 320 -45.22 -22.59 4.04
N HIS A 321 -43.91 -22.39 3.93
CA HIS A 321 -43.05 -23.02 2.95
C HIS A 321 -41.80 -23.62 3.63
N PRO A 322 -41.93 -24.81 4.26
CA PRO A 322 -40.82 -25.44 4.99
C PRO A 322 -39.63 -25.82 4.10
N ASP A 323 -39.86 -25.98 2.80
CA ASP A 323 -38.90 -26.36 1.77
C ASP A 323 -38.37 -25.15 0.97
N ILE A 324 -38.56 -23.92 1.46
CA ILE A 324 -38.23 -22.68 0.73
C ILE A 324 -36.76 -22.61 0.27
N GLU A 325 -35.83 -23.23 1.00
CA GLU A 325 -34.42 -23.32 0.61
C GLU A 325 -34.21 -24.07 -0.71
N LEU A 326 -35.06 -25.06 -1.01
CA LEU A 326 -34.98 -25.89 -2.22
C LEU A 326 -35.80 -25.31 -3.39
N GLN A 327 -36.56 -24.23 -3.16
CA GLN A 327 -37.36 -23.58 -4.19
C GLN A 327 -36.52 -22.66 -5.07
N SER A 328 -37.13 -22.17 -6.16
CA SER A 328 -36.42 -21.32 -7.11
C SER A 328 -35.95 -20.00 -6.49
N LEU A 329 -34.89 -19.39 -7.04
CA LEU A 329 -34.41 -18.07 -6.61
C LEU A 329 -35.51 -17.01 -6.60
N ARG A 330 -36.46 -17.11 -7.53
CA ARG A 330 -37.63 -16.22 -7.59
C ARG A 330 -38.58 -16.45 -6.41
N ASP A 331 -38.92 -17.70 -6.11
CA ASP A 331 -39.77 -18.02 -4.96
C ASP A 331 -39.13 -17.59 -3.64
N GLN A 332 -37.82 -17.80 -3.50
CA GLN A 332 -37.06 -17.34 -2.33
C GLN A 332 -37.11 -15.82 -2.21
N TRP A 333 -36.88 -15.08 -3.30
CA TRP A 333 -36.94 -13.63 -3.32
C TRP A 333 -38.34 -13.09 -2.97
N ASP A 334 -39.37 -13.58 -3.67
CA ASP A 334 -40.74 -13.12 -3.52
C ASP A 334 -41.22 -13.38 -2.08
N LYS A 335 -41.01 -14.60 -1.54
CA LYS A 335 -41.57 -15.02 -0.24
C LYS A 335 -40.74 -14.59 0.97
N LEU A 336 -39.41 -14.54 0.85
CA LEU A 336 -38.53 -14.24 2.00
C LEU A 336 -38.12 -12.77 2.08
N ILE A 337 -38.16 -12.02 0.97
CA ILE A 337 -37.70 -10.63 0.93
C ILE A 337 -38.83 -9.68 0.55
N LEU A 338 -39.42 -9.84 -0.64
CA LEU A 338 -40.35 -8.87 -1.21
C LEU A 338 -41.68 -8.82 -0.43
N ASP A 339 -42.32 -9.96 -0.22
CA ASP A 339 -43.59 -10.07 0.50
C ASP A 339 -43.46 -9.58 1.96
N PRO A 340 -42.46 -10.00 2.77
CA PRO A 340 -42.27 -9.47 4.12
C PRO A 340 -42.04 -7.97 4.18
N LEU A 341 -41.27 -7.39 3.24
CA LEU A 341 -40.97 -5.96 3.22
C LEU A 341 -42.17 -5.12 2.74
N SER A 342 -42.99 -5.64 1.83
CA SER A 342 -44.20 -4.96 1.36
C SER A 342 -45.28 -4.77 2.44
N LYS A 343 -45.29 -5.64 3.46
CA LYS A 343 -46.23 -5.63 4.59
C LYS A 343 -45.86 -4.65 5.71
N LEU A 344 -44.77 -3.89 5.55
CA LEU A 344 -44.38 -2.88 6.53
C LEU A 344 -45.13 -1.57 6.27
N ASP A 345 -45.80 -1.06 7.30
CA ASP A 345 -46.49 0.22 7.29
C ASP A 345 -45.51 1.36 7.64
N SER A 346 -45.44 2.42 6.83
CA SER A 346 -44.64 3.61 7.15
C SER A 346 -45.53 4.69 7.78
N ILE A 347 -45.18 5.16 8.99
CA ILE A 347 -45.98 6.16 9.74
C ILE A 347 -45.46 7.60 9.54
N SER A 348 -44.22 7.79 9.07
CA SER A 348 -43.64 9.15 8.98
C SER A 348 -42.54 9.40 7.94
N SER A 349 -42.06 8.38 7.23
CA SER A 349 -41.25 8.42 5.98
C SER A 349 -40.72 7.01 5.71
N PRO A 350 -40.45 6.62 4.45
CA PRO A 350 -39.88 5.30 4.17
C PRO A 350 -38.47 5.22 4.75
N SER A 351 -38.23 4.30 5.68
CA SER A 351 -36.89 3.99 6.17
C SER A 351 -36.04 3.40 5.05
N THR A 352 -34.82 3.90 4.89
CA THR A 352 -33.86 3.37 3.93
C THR A 352 -33.19 2.13 4.52
N ILE A 353 -33.20 1.02 3.78
CA ILE A 353 -32.49 -0.21 4.11
C ILE A 353 -31.42 -0.41 3.04
N VAL A 354 -30.15 -0.55 3.47
CA VAL A 354 -29.03 -0.80 2.55
C VAL A 354 -28.70 -2.29 2.52
N LEU A 355 -28.63 -2.86 1.32
CA LEU A 355 -28.09 -4.18 1.02
C LEU A 355 -26.74 -4.03 0.32
N VAL A 356 -25.76 -4.83 0.74
CA VAL A 356 -24.43 -4.86 0.12
C VAL A 356 -24.15 -6.25 -0.45
N ILE A 357 -23.92 -6.33 -1.75
CA ILE A 357 -23.57 -7.56 -2.46
C ILE A 357 -22.20 -7.36 -3.11
N ASP A 358 -21.18 -8.04 -2.60
CA ASP A 358 -19.82 -7.95 -3.12
C ASP A 358 -19.50 -9.10 -4.08
N ALA A 359 -18.69 -8.79 -5.09
CA ALA A 359 -18.08 -9.74 -6.02
C ALA A 359 -19.11 -10.62 -6.74
N LEU A 360 -20.19 -10.04 -7.30
CA LEU A 360 -21.22 -10.82 -8.02
C LEU A 360 -20.66 -11.66 -9.17
N ASP A 361 -19.51 -11.28 -9.74
CA ASP A 361 -18.77 -12.10 -10.72
C ASP A 361 -18.28 -13.43 -10.14
N GLU A 362 -18.12 -13.54 -8.83
CA GLU A 362 -17.71 -14.77 -8.15
C GLU A 362 -18.86 -15.75 -7.85
N CYS A 363 -20.05 -15.51 -8.39
CA CYS A 363 -21.13 -16.50 -8.40
C CYS A 363 -20.80 -17.66 -9.36
N ASP A 364 -21.05 -18.90 -8.94
CA ASP A 364 -20.65 -20.10 -9.69
C ASP A 364 -21.39 -20.27 -11.03
N ASN A 365 -22.60 -19.71 -11.17
CA ASN A 365 -23.45 -19.91 -12.34
C ASN A 365 -23.90 -18.57 -12.97
N GLU A 366 -23.43 -18.31 -14.19
CA GLU A 366 -23.76 -17.11 -14.96
C GLU A 366 -25.27 -16.93 -15.24
N ARG A 367 -26.05 -18.02 -15.32
CA ARG A 367 -27.50 -17.93 -15.53
C ARG A 367 -28.20 -17.36 -14.31
N ASP A 368 -27.73 -17.74 -13.13
CA ASP A 368 -28.30 -17.29 -11.86
C ASP A 368 -28.02 -15.81 -11.65
N ILE A 369 -26.84 -15.31 -12.04
CA ILE A 369 -26.52 -13.87 -12.03
C ILE A 369 -27.60 -13.03 -12.75
N ARG A 370 -28.04 -13.47 -13.93
CA ARG A 370 -29.08 -12.75 -14.69
C ARG A 370 -30.43 -12.77 -13.99
N ILE A 371 -30.77 -13.88 -13.33
CA ILE A 371 -31.99 -14.01 -12.53
C ILE A 371 -31.91 -13.07 -11.31
N LEU A 372 -30.80 -13.13 -10.57
CA LEU A 372 -30.55 -12.30 -9.39
C LEU A 372 -30.69 -10.80 -9.71
N LEU A 373 -30.04 -10.33 -10.78
CA LEU A 373 -30.11 -8.91 -11.17
C LEU A 373 -31.54 -8.45 -11.52
N ARG A 374 -32.33 -9.31 -12.17
CA ARG A 374 -33.74 -9.00 -12.46
C ARG A 374 -34.61 -8.97 -11.20
N LEU A 375 -34.38 -9.88 -10.25
CA LEU A 375 -35.11 -9.92 -8.99
C LEU A 375 -34.76 -8.71 -8.12
N LEU A 376 -33.47 -8.37 -8.00
CA LEU A 376 -33.01 -7.19 -7.27
C LEU A 376 -33.55 -5.88 -7.84
N ALA A 377 -33.82 -5.80 -9.16
CA ALA A 377 -34.44 -4.62 -9.74
C ALA A 377 -35.91 -4.43 -9.31
N GLN A 378 -36.61 -5.51 -8.94
CA GLN A 378 -38.01 -5.44 -8.51
C GLN A 378 -38.21 -4.68 -7.19
N THR A 379 -37.12 -4.34 -6.48
CA THR A 379 -37.20 -3.52 -5.26
C THR A 379 -37.80 -2.13 -5.50
N SER A 380 -37.79 -1.63 -6.75
CA SER A 380 -38.46 -0.38 -7.14
C SER A 380 -39.98 -0.43 -6.91
N SER A 381 -40.58 -1.62 -6.80
CA SER A 381 -42.02 -1.80 -6.56
C SER A 381 -42.45 -1.59 -5.10
N LEU A 382 -41.51 -1.47 -4.15
CA LEU A 382 -41.80 -1.26 -2.74
C LEU A 382 -42.16 0.22 -2.48
N ASN A 383 -43.42 0.49 -2.16
CA ASN A 383 -43.92 1.85 -1.96
C ASN A 383 -43.63 2.42 -0.55
N ASN A 384 -43.52 1.55 0.46
CA ASN A 384 -43.44 1.95 1.87
C ASN A 384 -42.00 2.03 2.41
N ILE A 385 -41.01 1.48 1.70
CA ILE A 385 -39.62 1.33 2.15
C ILE A 385 -38.68 1.55 0.97
N ARG A 386 -37.54 2.20 1.22
CA ARG A 386 -36.48 2.37 0.22
C ARG A 386 -35.41 1.30 0.40
N LEU A 387 -35.48 0.24 -0.39
CA LEU A 387 -34.44 -0.79 -0.41
C LEU A 387 -33.36 -0.41 -1.42
N ARG A 388 -32.15 -0.15 -0.93
CA ARG A 388 -30.97 0.27 -1.72
C ARG A 388 -30.00 -0.88 -1.83
N THR A 389 -29.67 -1.33 -3.03
CA THR A 389 -28.75 -2.45 -3.25
C THR A 389 -27.45 -1.97 -3.88
N PHE A 390 -26.36 -2.02 -3.12
CA PHE A 390 -25.01 -1.75 -3.60
C PHE A 390 -24.37 -3.05 -4.09
N ILE A 391 -23.96 -3.10 -5.35
CA ILE A 391 -23.42 -4.29 -6.00
C ILE A 391 -22.02 -3.98 -6.53
N THR A 392 -21.05 -4.86 -6.25
CA THR A 392 -19.75 -4.80 -6.93
C THR A 392 -19.54 -6.01 -7.82
N SER A 393 -18.84 -5.82 -8.94
CA SER A 393 -18.35 -6.93 -9.75
C SER A 393 -17.33 -6.56 -10.82
N ARG A 394 -16.73 -7.57 -11.46
CA ARG A 394 -16.06 -7.40 -12.76
C ARG A 394 -17.08 -7.19 -13.88
N PRO A 395 -16.72 -6.49 -14.96
CA PRO A 395 -17.60 -6.27 -16.10
C PRO A 395 -17.69 -7.51 -17.03
N GLU A 396 -17.92 -8.69 -16.46
CA GLU A 396 -18.13 -9.94 -17.23
C GLU A 396 -19.40 -9.84 -18.10
N ILE A 397 -19.44 -10.61 -19.18
CA ILE A 397 -20.52 -10.52 -20.19
C ILE A 397 -21.89 -10.76 -19.56
N ALA A 398 -22.03 -11.80 -18.73
CA ALA A 398 -23.30 -12.13 -18.08
C ALA A 398 -23.84 -10.98 -17.21
N ILE A 399 -22.97 -10.32 -16.47
CA ILE A 399 -23.29 -9.18 -15.59
C ILE A 399 -23.65 -7.96 -16.43
N ARG A 400 -22.83 -7.60 -17.43
CA ARG A 400 -23.10 -6.47 -18.33
C ARG A 400 -24.45 -6.64 -19.02
N CYS A 401 -24.71 -7.82 -19.58
CA CYS A 401 -25.99 -8.13 -20.19
C CYS A 401 -27.15 -8.05 -19.19
N GLY A 402 -26.97 -8.54 -17.96
CA GLY A 402 -27.98 -8.45 -16.90
C GLY A 402 -28.31 -6.99 -16.55
N PHE A 403 -27.29 -6.17 -16.30
CA PHE A 403 -27.51 -4.75 -16.04
C PHE A 403 -28.12 -4.03 -17.25
N THR A 404 -27.71 -4.29 -18.50
CA THR A 404 -28.34 -3.63 -19.66
C THR A 404 -29.85 -3.87 -19.79
N GLN A 405 -30.40 -4.91 -19.16
CA GLN A 405 -31.83 -5.22 -19.16
C GLN A 405 -32.61 -4.48 -18.07
N ILE A 406 -31.93 -3.93 -17.06
CA ILE A 406 -32.55 -3.08 -16.04
C ILE A 406 -32.79 -1.69 -16.67
N PRO A 407 -33.82 -0.92 -16.30
CA PRO A 407 -33.95 0.48 -16.71
C PRO A 407 -32.87 1.38 -16.09
N GLU A 408 -32.41 2.41 -16.80
CA GLU A 408 -31.47 3.40 -16.23
C GLU A 408 -32.06 4.17 -15.05
N ALA A 409 -33.39 4.32 -15.00
CA ALA A 409 -34.10 4.92 -13.88
C ALA A 409 -33.97 4.12 -12.57
N GLU A 410 -33.62 2.84 -12.64
CA GLU A 410 -33.50 1.96 -11.47
C GLU A 410 -32.05 1.73 -11.05
N ARG A 411 -31.05 2.08 -11.89
CA ARG A 411 -29.64 1.81 -11.61
C ARG A 411 -28.71 3.00 -11.80
N GLN A 412 -27.72 3.10 -10.93
CA GLN A 412 -26.53 3.91 -11.11
C GLN A 412 -25.35 2.99 -11.46
N VAL A 413 -24.52 3.38 -12.42
CA VAL A 413 -23.35 2.62 -12.86
C VAL A 413 -22.11 3.47 -12.62
N PHE A 414 -21.11 2.91 -11.95
CA PHE A 414 -19.80 3.52 -11.76
C PHE A 414 -18.72 2.53 -12.22
N VAL A 415 -17.83 2.98 -13.10
CA VAL A 415 -16.76 2.17 -13.71
C VAL A 415 -15.42 2.68 -13.16
N LEU A 416 -14.72 1.86 -12.39
CA LEU A 416 -13.46 2.26 -11.75
C LEU A 416 -12.34 2.56 -12.75
N GLN A 417 -12.37 1.98 -13.95
CA GLN A 417 -11.39 2.25 -15.00
C GLN A 417 -11.58 3.62 -15.67
N ASP A 418 -12.75 4.23 -15.52
CA ASP A 418 -13.02 5.57 -16.04
C ASP A 418 -12.45 6.66 -15.11
N ILE A 419 -11.97 6.27 -13.91
CA ILE A 419 -11.21 7.14 -13.03
C ILE A 419 -9.85 7.46 -13.66
N LEU A 420 -9.48 8.74 -13.68
CA LEU A 420 -8.21 9.18 -14.23
C LEU A 420 -7.03 8.53 -13.47
N PRO A 421 -5.99 8.00 -14.16
CA PRO A 421 -4.86 7.33 -13.52
C PRO A 421 -4.16 8.17 -12.45
N THR A 422 -4.14 9.49 -12.59
CA THR A 422 -3.55 10.42 -11.62
C THR A 422 -4.28 10.42 -10.27
N ILE A 423 -5.58 10.13 -10.25
CA ILE A 423 -6.37 10.00 -9.02
C ILE A 423 -6.01 8.69 -8.33
N VAL A 424 -5.98 7.60 -9.11
CA VAL A 424 -5.61 6.27 -8.61
C VAL A 424 -4.19 6.32 -8.02
N ASP A 425 -3.25 6.97 -8.71
CA ASP A 425 -1.87 7.16 -8.25
C ASP A 425 -1.79 7.97 -6.95
N ARG A 426 -2.65 9.00 -6.81
CA ARG A 426 -2.73 9.79 -5.57
C ARG A 426 -3.26 8.97 -4.40
N ASP A 427 -4.33 8.21 -4.61
CA ASP A 427 -4.92 7.39 -3.55
C ASP A 427 -4.01 6.22 -3.16
N LEU A 428 -3.28 5.65 -4.12
CA LEU A 428 -2.19 4.72 -3.87
C LEU A 428 -1.06 5.39 -3.08
N SER A 429 -0.69 6.63 -3.40
CA SER A 429 0.31 7.38 -2.65
C SER A 429 -0.11 7.54 -1.18
N LEU A 430 -1.35 7.96 -0.92
CA LEU A 430 -1.90 8.07 0.42
C LEU A 430 -1.93 6.72 1.15
N PHE A 431 -2.33 5.65 0.46
CA PHE A 431 -2.32 4.30 1.01
C PHE A 431 -0.91 3.85 1.41
N PHE A 432 0.10 4.09 0.56
CA PHE A 432 1.49 3.80 0.89
C PHE A 432 2.01 4.68 2.03
N GLU A 433 1.69 5.97 2.04
CA GLU A 433 2.06 6.88 3.12
C GLU A 433 1.54 6.37 4.47
N ASP A 434 0.26 6.03 4.55
CA ASP A 434 -0.36 5.54 5.79
C ASP A 434 0.17 4.14 6.19
N SER A 435 0.20 3.21 5.24
CA SER A 435 0.65 1.83 5.49
C SER A 435 2.12 1.77 5.92
N LEU A 436 2.99 2.52 5.23
CA LEU A 436 4.42 2.56 5.53
C LEU A 436 4.70 3.42 6.77
N LYS A 437 3.85 4.42 7.07
CA LYS A 437 3.89 5.14 8.36
C LYS A 437 3.63 4.22 9.54
N SER A 438 2.61 3.34 9.47
CA SER A 438 2.38 2.35 10.53
C SER A 438 3.59 1.44 10.72
N ILE A 439 4.20 0.97 9.62
CA ILE A 439 5.44 0.17 9.69
C ILE A 439 6.59 0.99 10.29
N ARG A 440 6.73 2.27 9.92
CA ARG A 440 7.74 3.18 10.47
C ARG A 440 7.61 3.33 11.98
N GLU A 441 6.40 3.53 12.47
CA GLU A 441 6.09 3.72 13.89
C GLU A 441 6.29 2.42 14.69
N GLU A 442 5.85 1.28 14.16
CA GLU A 442 6.07 -0.04 14.76
C GLU A 442 7.57 -0.40 14.86
N ARG A 443 8.38 0.05 13.91
CA ARG A 443 9.80 -0.36 13.77
C ARG A 443 10.81 0.71 14.19
N GLY A 444 10.36 1.92 14.56
CA GLY A 444 11.24 3.02 14.97
C GLY A 444 12.12 3.60 13.86
N PHE A 445 11.68 3.57 12.59
CA PHE A 445 12.44 4.17 11.49
C PHE A 445 12.41 5.71 11.54
N ALA A 446 13.39 6.34 10.88
CA ALA A 446 13.50 7.80 10.80
C ALA A 446 12.23 8.43 10.19
N ALA A 447 11.92 9.66 10.60
CA ALA A 447 10.67 10.34 10.22
C ALA A 447 10.50 10.51 8.70
N ASP A 448 11.61 10.59 7.97
CA ASP A 448 11.67 10.73 6.52
C ASP A 448 11.59 9.38 5.76
N TRP A 449 11.63 8.24 6.46
CA TRP A 449 11.50 6.92 5.83
C TRP A 449 10.05 6.64 5.40
N PRO A 450 9.81 6.07 4.20
CA PRO A 450 10.78 5.69 3.17
C PRO A 450 11.11 6.82 2.16
N GLY A 451 10.47 7.99 2.30
CA GLY A 451 10.70 9.16 1.46
C GLY A 451 9.77 9.23 0.25
N SER A 452 9.39 10.45 -0.14
CA SER A 452 8.39 10.71 -1.20
C SER A 452 8.79 10.13 -2.56
N ARG A 453 10.09 10.05 -2.86
CA ARG A 453 10.60 9.46 -4.11
C ARG A 453 10.34 7.94 -4.19
N ILE A 454 10.50 7.23 -3.07
CA ILE A 454 10.23 5.79 -3.01
C ILE A 454 8.73 5.55 -3.15
N ILE A 455 7.90 6.33 -2.46
CA ILE A 455 6.44 6.23 -2.55
C ILE A 455 5.98 6.41 -3.99
N LYS A 456 6.45 7.47 -4.66
CA LYS A 456 6.15 7.71 -6.08
C LYS A 456 6.55 6.52 -6.96
N ARG A 457 7.69 5.89 -6.68
CA ARG A 457 8.15 4.72 -7.44
C ARG A 457 7.29 3.49 -7.20
N LEU A 458 6.88 3.23 -5.96
CA LEU A 458 5.97 2.13 -5.63
C LEU A 458 4.60 2.32 -6.29
N VAL A 459 4.10 3.56 -6.36
CA VAL A 459 2.88 3.91 -7.10
C VAL A 459 3.03 3.61 -8.59
N GLU A 460 4.11 4.07 -9.22
CA GLU A 460 4.38 3.79 -10.65
C GLU A 460 4.40 2.28 -10.94
N ILE A 461 5.01 1.49 -10.06
CA ILE A 461 5.12 0.03 -10.18
C ILE A 461 3.76 -0.64 -10.00
N SER A 462 2.95 -0.16 -9.06
CA SER A 462 1.64 -0.76 -8.75
C SER A 462 0.65 -0.72 -9.91
N CYS A 463 0.90 0.08 -10.96
CA CYS A 463 0.09 0.15 -12.18
C CYS A 463 -1.42 0.35 -11.91
N GLY A 464 -1.77 1.14 -10.89
CA GLY A 464 -3.14 1.41 -10.50
C GLY A 464 -3.82 0.30 -9.67
N LEU A 465 -3.07 -0.71 -9.21
CA LEU A 465 -3.60 -1.85 -8.47
C LEU A 465 -3.37 -1.73 -6.96
N PHE A 466 -4.46 -1.58 -6.21
CA PHE A 466 -4.41 -1.61 -4.74
C PHE A 466 -4.03 -2.97 -4.18
N ILE A 467 -4.36 -4.06 -4.88
CA ILE A 467 -3.94 -5.40 -4.46
C ILE A 467 -2.41 -5.55 -4.51
N TRP A 468 -1.77 -4.95 -5.52
CA TRP A 468 -0.31 -4.89 -5.60
C TRP A 468 0.25 -4.09 -4.42
N ALA A 469 -0.28 -2.88 -4.19
CA ALA A 469 0.15 -2.02 -3.10
C ALA A 469 0.02 -2.68 -1.71
N SER A 470 -1.12 -3.33 -1.46
CA SER A 470 -1.35 -4.04 -0.20
C SER A 470 -0.41 -5.24 -0.03
N THR A 471 -0.14 -5.99 -1.09
CA THR A 471 0.80 -7.12 -1.08
C THR A 471 2.22 -6.62 -0.84
N ALA A 472 2.64 -5.54 -1.48
CA ALA A 472 3.92 -4.89 -1.26
C ALA A 472 4.09 -4.44 0.19
N CYS A 473 3.09 -3.76 0.76
CA CYS A 473 3.13 -3.33 2.16
C CYS A 473 3.24 -4.52 3.14
N ARG A 474 2.51 -5.62 2.91
CA ARG A 474 2.62 -6.84 3.72
C ARG A 474 4.00 -7.47 3.62
N TYR A 475 4.49 -7.62 2.39
CA TYR A 475 5.81 -8.13 2.10
C TYR A 475 6.92 -7.31 2.79
N ILE A 476 6.81 -5.98 2.79
CA ILE A 476 7.73 -5.08 3.49
C ILE A 476 7.61 -5.26 5.01
N ARG A 477 6.38 -5.44 5.54
CA ARG A 477 6.09 -5.54 6.97
C ARG A 477 6.64 -6.82 7.61
N GLU A 478 6.61 -7.95 6.91
CA GLU A 478 6.98 -9.27 7.45
C GLU A 478 8.49 -9.43 7.74
N GLY A 479 9.37 -8.67 7.07
CA GLY A 479 10.82 -8.75 7.30
C GLY A 479 11.31 -7.89 8.45
N LYS A 480 11.45 -8.46 9.67
CA LYS A 480 11.77 -7.73 10.93
C LYS A 480 12.89 -6.68 10.86
N ARG A 481 13.90 -6.79 9.97
CA ARG A 481 14.96 -5.77 9.73
C ARG A 481 15.20 -5.41 8.25
N MET A 482 14.45 -5.98 7.31
CA MET A 482 14.74 -5.88 5.88
C MET A 482 13.79 -4.96 5.11
N ALA A 483 12.96 -4.15 5.79
CA ALA A 483 11.97 -3.30 5.12
C ALA A 483 12.59 -2.41 4.03
N LYS A 484 13.76 -1.81 4.29
CA LYS A 484 14.50 -1.00 3.31
C LYS A 484 14.97 -1.83 2.10
N ARG A 485 15.58 -3.00 2.34
CA ARG A 485 16.05 -3.88 1.25
C ARG A 485 14.90 -4.50 0.47
N ARG A 486 13.76 -4.81 1.11
CA ARG A 486 12.56 -5.32 0.43
C ARG A 486 11.94 -4.27 -0.48
N ILE A 487 11.94 -3.01 -0.05
CA ILE A 487 11.63 -1.88 -0.92
C ILE A 487 12.61 -1.84 -2.11
N ASP A 488 13.92 -1.94 -1.86
CA ASP A 488 14.92 -1.93 -2.92
C ASP A 488 14.75 -3.12 -3.89
N ASN A 489 14.43 -4.31 -3.40
CA ASN A 489 14.13 -5.50 -4.21
C ASN A 489 12.90 -5.28 -5.11
N LEU A 490 11.82 -4.70 -4.57
CA LEU A 490 10.62 -4.36 -5.34
C LEU A 490 10.93 -3.33 -6.45
N ILE A 491 11.79 -2.35 -6.17
CA ILE A 491 12.14 -1.29 -7.12
C ILE A 491 13.12 -1.80 -8.19
N ASN A 492 14.12 -2.61 -7.80
CA ASN A 492 15.21 -3.04 -8.67
C ASN A 492 14.82 -4.21 -9.58
N ASN A 493 13.92 -5.10 -9.15
CA ASN A 493 13.45 -6.20 -9.98
C ASN A 493 12.46 -5.78 -11.07
N HIS A 494 11.93 -4.56 -11.00
CA HIS A 494 10.95 -4.08 -11.95
C HIS A 494 11.57 -3.72 -13.31
N ARG A 495 11.22 -4.47 -14.37
CA ARG A 495 11.52 -4.12 -15.77
C ARG A 495 10.31 -3.41 -16.40
N SER A 496 10.53 -2.48 -17.33
CA SER A 496 9.53 -1.44 -17.68
C SER A 496 8.15 -1.92 -18.18
N ARG A 497 7.10 -1.16 -17.80
CA ARG A 497 5.74 -1.02 -18.37
C ARG A 497 5.19 -2.20 -19.18
N GLU A 498 4.79 -3.25 -18.49
CA GLU A 498 3.86 -4.25 -19.03
C GLU A 498 2.46 -4.10 -18.41
N GLY A 499 1.47 -4.91 -18.79
CA GLY A 499 0.08 -4.77 -18.32
C GLY A 499 -0.12 -5.19 -16.85
N PRO A 500 -1.20 -4.73 -16.18
CA PRO A 500 -1.43 -4.91 -14.74
C PRO A 500 -1.32 -6.34 -14.21
N GLU A 501 -1.64 -7.36 -15.03
CA GLU A 501 -1.54 -8.77 -14.65
C GLU A 501 -0.09 -9.23 -14.44
N LYS A 502 0.84 -8.80 -15.29
CA LYS A 502 2.26 -9.18 -15.17
C LYS A 502 2.92 -8.58 -13.93
N GLN A 503 2.46 -7.41 -13.50
CA GLN A 503 2.97 -6.74 -12.31
C GLN A 503 2.54 -7.48 -11.04
N LEU A 504 1.37 -8.14 -11.07
CA LEU A 504 0.95 -9.05 -10.01
C LEU A 504 1.80 -10.32 -10.00
N ASP A 505 2.06 -10.91 -11.18
CA ASP A 505 2.94 -12.07 -11.28
C ASP A 505 4.35 -11.74 -10.77
N GLU A 506 4.91 -10.58 -11.13
CA GLU A 506 6.23 -10.14 -10.69
C GLU A 506 6.33 -9.99 -9.18
N ILE A 507 5.35 -9.38 -8.52
CA ILE A 507 5.36 -9.26 -7.05
C ILE A 507 5.19 -10.63 -6.40
N TYR A 508 4.30 -11.50 -6.90
CA TYR A 508 4.15 -12.85 -6.36
C TYR A 508 5.42 -13.68 -6.52
N ILE A 509 6.07 -13.61 -7.69
CA ILE A 509 7.37 -14.26 -7.92
C ILE A 509 8.44 -13.69 -6.99
N THR A 510 8.45 -12.39 -6.75
CA THR A 510 9.40 -11.75 -5.82
C THR A 510 9.17 -12.23 -4.39
N VAL A 511 7.92 -12.26 -3.92
CA VAL A 511 7.57 -12.80 -2.60
C VAL A 511 7.94 -14.29 -2.50
N LEU A 512 7.68 -15.08 -3.54
CA LEU A 512 8.02 -16.50 -3.59
C LEU A 512 9.54 -16.73 -3.60
N LYS A 513 10.31 -15.96 -4.38
CA LYS A 513 11.78 -16.09 -4.41
C LYS A 513 12.41 -15.75 -3.06
N ASP A 514 11.98 -14.64 -2.45
CA ASP A 514 12.51 -14.20 -1.14
C ASP A 514 12.00 -15.07 0.02
N SER A 515 10.96 -15.89 -0.18
CA SER A 515 10.51 -16.89 0.81
C SER A 515 11.12 -18.28 0.59
N ILE A 516 11.56 -18.62 -0.64
CA ILE A 516 12.12 -19.93 -1.00
C ILE A 516 13.66 -19.96 -0.93
N GLN A 517 14.37 -18.83 -1.06
CA GLN A 517 15.83 -18.80 -0.93
C GLN A 517 16.29 -19.21 0.48
N GLN A 518 16.61 -20.50 0.65
CA GLN A 518 17.19 -21.10 1.86
C GLN A 518 18.70 -20.80 2.04
N GLY A 519 19.28 -19.89 1.25
CA GLY A 519 20.70 -19.55 1.34
C GLY A 519 20.86 -18.08 1.63
N TYR A 520 21.28 -17.75 2.85
CA TYR A 520 21.66 -16.39 3.21
C TYR A 520 22.92 -15.97 2.40
N ASN A 521 22.86 -14.82 1.74
CA ASN A 521 23.99 -14.20 1.02
C ASN A 521 25.12 -13.82 2.01
N ASP A 522 26.35 -13.61 1.53
CA ASP A 522 27.50 -13.32 2.41
C ASP A 522 27.36 -12.02 3.23
N GLU A 523 26.58 -11.04 2.76
CA GLU A 523 26.18 -9.84 3.54
C GLU A 523 25.12 -10.17 4.61
N GLU A 524 24.25 -11.14 4.37
CA GLU A 524 23.26 -11.61 5.36
C GLU A 524 23.94 -12.44 6.46
N LYS A 525 24.97 -13.24 6.12
CA LYS A 525 25.84 -13.86 7.12
C LYS A 525 26.47 -12.82 8.06
N GLN A 526 26.66 -11.58 7.60
CA GLN A 526 27.15 -10.50 8.45
C GLN A 526 26.11 -9.89 9.40
N GLU A 527 24.82 -10.06 9.13
CA GLU A 527 23.74 -9.59 10.03
C GLU A 527 23.24 -10.67 11.00
N PHE A 528 23.56 -11.95 10.74
CA PHE A 528 23.20 -13.12 11.55
C PHE A 528 24.39 -13.74 12.29
N TYR A 529 25.44 -12.98 12.62
CA TYR A 529 26.49 -13.52 13.48
C TYR A 529 25.89 -13.98 14.82
N VAL A 530 26.20 -15.21 15.19
CA VAL A 530 25.94 -15.73 16.53
C VAL A 530 27.08 -15.23 17.40
N ASN A 531 26.77 -14.37 18.37
CA ASN A 531 27.78 -13.78 19.25
C ASN A 531 28.10 -14.70 20.43
N ALA A 532 27.12 -15.50 20.86
CA ALA A 532 27.28 -16.39 22.00
C ALA A 532 26.49 -17.69 21.81
N ILE A 533 27.05 -18.77 22.35
CA ILE A 533 26.43 -20.09 22.43
C ILE A 533 26.63 -20.65 23.84
N ALA A 534 25.66 -21.41 24.33
CA ALA A 534 25.76 -22.13 25.61
C ALA A 534 25.02 -23.46 25.50
N PHE A 535 25.66 -24.55 25.95
CA PHE A 535 24.99 -25.84 26.10
C PHE A 535 24.17 -25.86 27.40
N SER A 536 23.06 -26.58 27.40
CA SER A 536 22.37 -26.92 28.64
C SER A 536 23.25 -27.87 29.48
N PRO A 537 23.06 -27.92 30.82
CA PRO A 537 23.86 -28.77 31.70
C PRO A 537 23.81 -30.27 31.37
N ASP A 538 22.68 -30.73 30.83
CA ASP A 538 22.48 -32.11 30.37
C ASP A 538 22.96 -32.35 28.92
N GLY A 539 23.39 -31.30 28.22
CA GLY A 539 23.86 -31.34 26.84
C GLY A 539 22.78 -31.65 25.80
N SER A 540 21.49 -31.62 26.16
CA SER A 540 20.39 -31.92 25.24
C SER A 540 19.97 -30.70 24.39
N LEU A 541 20.25 -29.49 24.87
CA LEU A 541 19.89 -28.23 24.24
C LEU A 541 21.10 -27.33 24.03
N LEU A 542 21.01 -26.48 23.00
CA LEU A 542 21.96 -25.40 22.75
C LEU A 542 21.20 -24.08 22.70
N ALA A 543 21.61 -23.09 23.48
CA ALA A 543 21.14 -21.73 23.36
C ALA A 543 22.11 -20.92 22.51
N SER A 544 21.61 -20.07 21.63
CA SER A 544 22.42 -19.16 20.81
C SER A 544 21.85 -17.73 20.86
N GLY A 545 22.69 -16.75 21.18
CA GLY A 545 22.38 -15.33 21.09
C GLY A 545 22.97 -14.72 19.83
N SER A 546 22.16 -13.99 19.06
CA SER A 546 22.58 -13.44 17.76
C SER A 546 22.48 -11.92 17.69
N ALA A 547 23.23 -11.35 16.74
CA ALA A 547 23.14 -9.95 16.35
C ALA A 547 21.73 -9.56 15.86
N ASP A 548 20.89 -10.53 15.49
CA ASP A 548 19.50 -10.32 15.07
C ASP A 548 18.51 -10.06 16.22
N GLN A 549 19.01 -9.82 17.45
CA GLN A 549 18.25 -9.61 18.70
C GLN A 549 17.60 -10.88 19.28
N MET A 550 17.69 -12.02 18.60
CA MET A 550 16.99 -13.22 19.04
C MET A 550 17.89 -14.11 19.89
N VAL A 551 17.28 -14.78 20.86
CA VAL A 551 17.83 -15.99 21.46
C VAL A 551 17.10 -17.20 20.87
N ARG A 552 17.85 -18.20 20.42
CA ARG A 552 17.31 -19.45 19.87
C ARG A 552 17.73 -20.60 20.74
N LEU A 553 16.81 -21.53 20.98
CA LEU A 553 17.06 -22.78 21.65
C LEU A 553 16.96 -23.92 20.64
N TRP A 554 17.99 -24.74 20.56
CA TRP A 554 18.11 -25.82 19.59
C TRP A 554 18.05 -27.17 20.31
N ASP A 555 17.26 -28.10 19.76
CA ASP A 555 17.32 -29.51 20.14
C ASP A 555 18.48 -30.16 19.39
N ILE A 556 19.51 -30.59 20.12
CA ILE A 556 20.75 -31.11 19.52
C ILE A 556 20.51 -32.46 18.84
N ALA A 557 19.65 -33.29 19.42
CA ALA A 557 19.37 -34.62 18.88
C ALA A 557 18.64 -34.55 17.54
N LYS A 558 17.76 -33.55 17.37
CA LYS A 558 16.99 -33.34 16.14
C LYS A 558 17.63 -32.37 15.15
N GLY A 559 18.52 -31.49 15.61
CA GLY A 559 19.12 -30.43 14.79
C GLY A 559 18.13 -29.33 14.40
N GLU A 560 17.07 -29.13 15.18
CA GLU A 560 15.99 -28.19 14.91
C GLU A 560 15.88 -27.12 16.00
N ILE A 561 15.32 -25.96 15.65
CA ILE A 561 15.00 -24.90 16.62
C ILE A 561 13.78 -25.34 17.43
N ARG A 562 13.96 -25.48 18.74
CA ARG A 562 12.92 -25.81 19.71
C ARG A 562 12.12 -24.57 20.14
N LEU A 563 12.81 -23.46 20.45
CA LEU A 563 12.16 -22.20 20.87
C LEU A 563 12.83 -20.98 20.24
N LEU A 564 12.01 -19.96 19.97
CA LEU A 564 12.45 -18.65 19.50
C LEU A 564 12.08 -17.59 20.54
N LEU A 565 13.09 -17.04 21.23
CA LEU A 565 12.90 -16.10 22.33
C LEU A 565 13.11 -14.67 21.82
N ASP A 566 11.99 -13.97 21.64
CA ASP A 566 11.93 -12.58 21.16
C ASP A 566 11.67 -11.62 22.32
N GLY A 567 12.45 -10.55 22.41
CA GLY A 567 12.19 -9.50 23.39
C GLY A 567 13.29 -8.46 23.50
N HIS A 568 14.55 -8.83 23.24
CA HIS A 568 15.65 -7.86 23.21
C HIS A 568 15.50 -6.85 22.07
N SER A 569 15.84 -5.59 22.33
CA SER A 569 15.84 -4.51 21.31
C SER A 569 17.24 -4.18 20.77
N GLY A 570 18.27 -4.87 21.27
CA GLY A 570 19.66 -4.80 20.81
C GLY A 570 20.26 -6.18 20.54
N ARG A 571 21.45 -6.22 19.93
CA ARG A 571 22.21 -7.46 19.68
C ARG A 571 22.38 -8.25 20.98
N VAL A 572 22.16 -9.57 20.93
CA VAL A 572 22.44 -10.42 22.09
C VAL A 572 23.92 -10.76 22.06
N ASN A 573 24.65 -10.36 23.09
CA ASN A 573 26.11 -10.51 23.16
C ASN A 573 26.53 -11.74 23.97
N SER A 574 25.69 -12.18 24.90
CA SER A 574 25.99 -13.30 25.79
C SER A 574 24.73 -14.06 26.18
N VAL A 575 24.83 -15.38 26.27
CA VAL A 575 23.78 -16.29 26.73
C VAL A 575 24.37 -17.33 27.67
N CYS A 576 23.64 -17.75 28.69
CA CYS A 576 24.07 -18.76 29.65
C CYS A 576 22.85 -19.52 30.20
N PHE A 577 22.98 -20.82 30.43
CA PHE A 577 21.96 -21.60 31.11
C PHE A 577 22.10 -21.48 32.64
N SER A 578 20.98 -21.59 33.34
CA SER A 578 20.99 -21.88 34.76
C SER A 578 21.59 -23.28 35.03
N PRO A 579 22.17 -23.53 36.21
CA PRO A 579 22.75 -24.85 36.53
C PRO A 579 21.74 -26.00 36.53
N ASP A 580 20.46 -25.70 36.73
CA ASP A 580 19.37 -26.68 36.66
C ASP A 580 18.80 -26.87 35.23
N GLY A 581 19.29 -26.09 34.26
CA GLY A 581 18.90 -26.14 32.85
C GLY A 581 17.52 -25.56 32.53
N LYS A 582 16.78 -25.05 33.52
CA LYS A 582 15.39 -24.58 33.35
C LYS A 582 15.28 -23.15 32.85
N GLN A 583 16.34 -22.36 33.00
CA GLN A 583 16.34 -20.96 32.63
C GLN A 583 17.53 -20.62 31.75
N ILE A 584 17.35 -19.60 30.94
CA ILE A 584 18.39 -19.00 30.12
C ILE A 584 18.50 -17.54 30.52
N VAL A 585 19.72 -17.05 30.74
CA VAL A 585 19.99 -15.63 30.91
C VAL A 585 20.70 -15.09 29.68
N SER A 586 20.30 -13.91 29.21
CA SER A 586 20.90 -13.24 28.07
C SER A 586 21.23 -11.77 28.36
N GLY A 587 22.38 -11.30 27.86
CA GLY A 587 22.81 -9.90 27.92
C GLY A 587 22.84 -9.27 26.53
N SER A 588 22.39 -8.02 26.42
CA SER A 588 22.19 -7.34 25.13
C SER A 588 22.72 -5.90 25.08
N ASP A 589 22.90 -5.41 23.85
CA ASP A 589 23.13 -4.01 23.51
C ASP A 589 22.00 -3.08 23.97
N ASP A 590 20.80 -3.60 24.27
CA ASP A 590 19.69 -2.82 24.83
C ASP A 590 19.86 -2.44 26.31
N MET A 591 21.04 -2.72 26.89
CA MET A 591 21.41 -2.44 28.28
C MET A 591 20.66 -3.28 29.31
N THR A 592 19.90 -4.29 28.87
CA THR A 592 19.14 -5.19 29.73
C THR A 592 19.73 -6.58 29.78
N ILE A 593 19.43 -7.27 30.87
CA ILE A 593 19.61 -8.71 31.01
C ILE A 593 18.23 -9.32 31.09
N ARG A 594 17.97 -10.39 30.33
CA ARG A 594 16.69 -11.08 30.35
C ARG A 594 16.86 -12.51 30.82
N VAL A 595 15.89 -12.98 31.60
CA VAL A 595 15.80 -14.37 32.04
C VAL A 595 14.59 -14.99 31.37
N TRP A 596 14.82 -16.12 30.71
CA TRP A 596 13.83 -16.86 29.92
C TRP A 596 13.60 -18.22 30.54
N ASP A 597 12.39 -18.73 30.40
CA ASP A 597 12.11 -20.14 30.64
C ASP A 597 12.65 -20.98 29.47
N ALA A 598 13.31 -22.10 29.76
CA ALA A 598 13.89 -22.97 28.72
C ALA A 598 12.86 -23.94 28.10
N ASP A 599 11.69 -24.11 28.71
CA ASP A 599 10.62 -24.97 28.23
C ASP A 599 9.50 -24.19 27.52
N THR A 600 9.35 -22.89 27.78
CA THR A 600 8.32 -22.02 27.17
C THR A 600 8.90 -20.78 26.49
N GLU A 601 8.18 -20.20 25.51
CA GLU A 601 8.58 -18.95 24.84
C GLU A 601 8.38 -17.69 25.72
N THR A 602 8.39 -17.85 27.05
CA THR A 602 8.03 -16.79 27.97
C THR A 602 9.25 -16.16 28.61
N GLU A 603 9.31 -14.85 28.55
CA GLU A 603 10.20 -14.04 29.37
C GLU A 603 9.76 -14.10 30.84
N CYS A 604 10.66 -14.56 31.71
CA CYS A 604 10.42 -14.58 33.15
C CYS A 604 10.67 -13.21 33.79
N MET A 605 11.73 -12.51 33.35
CA MET A 605 12.21 -11.30 34.03
C MET A 605 13.13 -10.45 33.17
N VAL A 606 13.16 -9.13 33.45
CA VAL A 606 14.12 -8.18 32.89
C VAL A 606 14.88 -7.48 34.01
N LEU A 607 16.18 -7.70 34.11
CA LEU A 607 17.05 -7.00 35.03
C LEU A 607 17.54 -5.71 34.36
N ARG A 608 17.14 -4.57 34.92
CA ARG A 608 17.50 -3.23 34.43
C ARG A 608 18.45 -2.57 35.42
N GLY A 609 19.52 -1.98 34.90
CA GLY A 609 20.38 -1.14 35.72
C GLY A 609 21.69 -0.73 35.07
N HIS A 610 22.22 -1.51 34.13
CA HIS A 610 23.41 -1.11 33.36
C HIS A 610 23.12 0.13 32.50
N GLU A 611 24.13 1.00 32.37
CA GLU A 611 24.02 2.27 31.65
C GLU A 611 24.51 2.18 30.20
N LYS A 612 25.10 1.04 29.83
CA LYS A 612 25.59 0.72 28.50
C LYS A 612 25.35 -0.75 28.19
N LYS A 613 25.79 -1.16 26.99
CA LYS A 613 25.67 -2.52 26.45
C LYS A 613 26.13 -3.56 27.47
N VAL A 614 25.35 -4.63 27.64
CA VAL A 614 25.73 -5.79 28.44
C VAL A 614 26.45 -6.75 27.52
N THR A 615 27.70 -7.07 27.85
CA THR A 615 28.63 -7.83 27.00
C THR A 615 28.77 -9.27 27.46
N ALA A 616 28.63 -9.54 28.76
CA ALA A 616 28.78 -10.87 29.33
C ALA A 616 27.75 -11.12 30.44
N VAL A 617 27.21 -12.33 30.52
CA VAL A 617 26.37 -12.80 31.62
C VAL A 617 26.76 -14.23 32.02
N THR A 618 26.68 -14.56 33.30
CA THR A 618 26.88 -15.92 33.80
C THR A 618 26.01 -16.18 35.03
N TYR A 619 25.55 -17.41 35.17
CA TYR A 619 25.04 -17.90 36.45
C TYR A 619 26.20 -18.30 37.37
N SER A 620 25.98 -18.13 38.66
CA SER A 620 26.74 -18.83 39.70
C SER A 620 26.42 -20.33 39.68
N PRO A 621 27.36 -21.22 40.08
CA PRO A 621 27.15 -22.66 40.04
C PRO A 621 26.00 -23.16 40.92
N ASP A 622 25.65 -22.43 41.99
CA ASP A 622 24.53 -22.75 42.87
C ASP A 622 23.18 -22.19 42.35
N GLY A 623 23.21 -21.46 41.23
CA GLY A 623 22.04 -20.87 40.58
C GLY A 623 21.43 -19.67 41.32
N ARG A 624 22.05 -19.18 42.40
CA ARG A 624 21.47 -18.14 43.26
C ARG A 624 21.77 -16.72 42.81
N LEU A 625 22.88 -16.54 42.10
CA LEU A 625 23.34 -15.25 41.61
C LEU A 625 23.53 -15.27 40.09
N ILE A 626 23.23 -14.13 39.48
CA ILE A 626 23.60 -13.81 38.09
C ILE A 626 24.66 -12.71 38.14
N ALA A 627 25.77 -12.90 37.43
CA ALA A 627 26.78 -11.87 37.26
C ALA A 627 26.74 -11.33 35.82
N SER A 628 26.82 -10.01 35.67
CA SER A 628 26.80 -9.35 34.36
C SER A 628 27.92 -8.34 34.22
N GLY A 629 28.59 -8.36 33.07
CA GLY A 629 29.60 -7.39 32.67
C GLY A 629 29.06 -6.44 31.61
N SER A 630 29.44 -5.18 31.68
CA SER A 630 29.00 -4.15 30.73
C SER A 630 30.13 -3.21 30.29
N ASP A 631 29.90 -2.59 29.14
CA ASP A 631 30.71 -1.48 28.63
C ASP A 631 30.64 -0.22 29.52
N ASP A 632 29.76 -0.20 30.53
CA ASP A 632 29.74 0.80 31.61
C ASP A 632 30.89 0.64 32.62
N LYS A 633 31.80 -0.31 32.36
CA LYS A 633 33.00 -0.63 33.16
C LYS A 633 32.69 -1.28 34.50
N THR A 634 31.45 -1.74 34.70
CA THR A 634 31.03 -2.37 35.94
C THR A 634 30.70 -3.84 35.73
N VAL A 635 30.93 -4.62 36.78
CA VAL A 635 30.33 -5.94 36.93
C VAL A 635 29.21 -5.81 37.96
N ARG A 636 28.03 -6.37 37.68
CA ARG A 636 26.89 -6.36 38.62
C ARG A 636 26.53 -7.77 39.03
N LEU A 637 26.18 -7.92 40.31
CA LEU A 637 25.69 -9.15 40.90
C LEU A 637 24.21 -9.00 41.21
N TRP A 638 23.40 -9.91 40.69
CA TRP A 638 21.95 -9.93 40.85
C TRP A 638 21.54 -11.19 41.59
N VAL A 639 20.52 -11.09 42.44
CA VAL A 639 19.91 -12.26 43.04
C VAL A 639 19.00 -12.93 42.00
N ALA A 640 19.31 -14.17 41.63
CA ALA A 640 18.57 -14.93 40.63
C ALA A 640 17.09 -15.06 41.03
N ASN A 641 16.20 -15.08 40.02
CA ASN A 641 14.73 -15.08 40.21
C ASN A 641 14.17 -13.84 40.92
N THR A 642 14.94 -12.76 41.04
CA THR A 642 14.48 -11.48 41.57
C THR A 642 15.09 -10.32 40.77
N GLU A 643 14.46 -9.15 40.82
CA GLU A 643 15.00 -7.94 40.20
C GLU A 643 15.99 -7.19 41.11
N ILE A 644 16.51 -7.86 42.15
CA ILE A 644 17.33 -7.23 43.19
C ILE A 644 18.80 -7.24 42.78
N LEU A 645 19.36 -6.03 42.66
CA LEU A 645 20.80 -5.81 42.51
C LEU A 645 21.48 -5.94 43.87
N LEU A 646 22.35 -6.95 44.02
CA LEU A 646 23.10 -7.22 45.25
C LEU A 646 24.30 -6.30 45.41
N SER A 647 25.11 -6.17 44.35
CA SER A 647 26.34 -5.37 44.38
C SER A 647 26.74 -4.87 42.99
N THR A 648 27.40 -3.72 42.95
CA THR A 648 28.01 -3.15 41.74
C THR A 648 29.51 -3.02 41.96
N LEU A 649 30.27 -3.80 41.21
CA LEU A 649 31.72 -3.91 41.30
C LEU A 649 32.36 -2.91 40.34
N ARG A 650 32.99 -1.88 40.91
CA ARG A 650 33.61 -0.76 40.18
C ARG A 650 35.10 -0.73 40.43
N ALA A 651 35.87 -1.51 39.66
CA ALA A 651 37.34 -1.44 39.72
C ALA A 651 38.02 -1.49 38.35
N HIS A 652 37.31 -1.86 37.29
CA HIS A 652 37.86 -1.84 35.92
C HIS A 652 37.92 -0.43 35.35
N THR A 653 38.96 -0.14 34.59
CA THR A 653 39.16 1.17 33.93
C THR A 653 38.63 1.23 32.50
N SER A 654 38.36 0.07 31.88
CA SER A 654 37.73 -0.09 30.57
C SER A 654 36.47 -0.97 30.64
N GLY A 655 35.73 -1.06 29.53
CA GLY A 655 34.50 -1.85 29.46
C GLY A 655 34.77 -3.33 29.72
N ILE A 656 33.84 -4.02 30.35
CA ILE A 656 33.97 -5.47 30.61
C ILE A 656 33.64 -6.21 29.31
N ASN A 657 34.41 -7.24 28.97
CA ASN A 657 34.11 -8.10 27.82
C ASN A 657 33.74 -9.53 28.20
N ALA A 658 34.25 -10.04 29.32
CA ALA A 658 33.98 -11.41 29.77
C ALA A 658 33.81 -11.47 31.30
N VAL A 659 32.93 -12.36 31.75
CA VAL A 659 32.70 -12.66 33.16
C VAL A 659 32.55 -14.18 33.30
N ALA A 660 33.20 -14.78 34.30
CA ALA A 660 33.12 -16.22 34.55
C ALA A 660 33.08 -16.52 36.05
N SER A 661 32.18 -17.40 36.46
CA SER A 661 32.14 -17.92 37.83
C SER A 661 33.01 -19.18 37.96
N SER A 662 33.76 -19.26 39.06
CA SER A 662 34.46 -20.49 39.43
C SER A 662 33.49 -21.63 39.74
N PRO A 663 33.83 -22.91 39.48
CA PRO A 663 32.94 -24.05 39.74
C PRO A 663 32.56 -24.23 41.21
N ASP A 664 33.44 -23.82 42.14
CA ASP A 664 33.18 -23.85 43.59
C ASP A 664 32.34 -22.66 44.10
N GLY A 665 32.02 -21.72 43.19
CA GLY A 665 31.20 -20.54 43.45
C GLY A 665 31.83 -19.54 44.43
N GLN A 666 33.12 -19.68 44.78
CA GLN A 666 33.78 -18.73 45.70
C GLN A 666 34.35 -17.52 44.97
N LEU A 667 34.76 -17.70 43.72
CA LEU A 667 35.41 -16.67 42.90
C LEU A 667 34.58 -16.30 41.68
N LEU A 668 34.64 -15.03 41.32
CA LEU A 668 34.19 -14.48 40.05
C LEU A 668 35.40 -13.85 39.36
N ALA A 669 35.58 -14.10 38.07
CA ALA A 669 36.59 -13.45 37.25
C ALA A 669 35.90 -12.49 36.27
N SER A 670 36.51 -11.34 36.02
CA SER A 670 36.08 -10.44 34.94
C SER A 670 37.25 -9.90 34.14
N GLY A 671 37.12 -9.95 32.82
CA GLY A 671 38.10 -9.46 31.86
C GLY A 671 37.60 -8.20 31.16
N SER A 672 38.49 -7.23 30.97
CA SER A 672 38.20 -5.93 30.38
C SER A 672 38.87 -5.73 29.01
N PHE A 673 38.40 -4.77 28.22
CA PHE A 673 38.94 -4.43 26.89
C PHE A 673 40.39 -3.90 26.91
N ASN A 674 40.94 -3.57 28.08
CA ASN A 674 42.32 -3.15 28.30
C ASN A 674 43.24 -4.30 28.75
N ASP A 675 42.82 -5.55 28.51
CA ASP A 675 43.54 -6.79 28.84
C ASP A 675 43.66 -7.09 30.34
N GLU A 676 43.02 -6.30 31.20
CA GLU A 676 42.99 -6.49 32.65
C GLU A 676 42.00 -7.60 33.06
N VAL A 677 42.48 -8.55 33.86
CA VAL A 677 41.63 -9.57 34.50
C VAL A 677 41.63 -9.35 36.01
N ARG A 678 40.43 -9.24 36.59
CA ARG A 678 40.24 -9.10 38.04
C ARG A 678 39.51 -10.30 38.62
N LEU A 679 39.93 -10.69 39.82
CA LEU A 679 39.27 -11.69 40.65
C LEU A 679 38.47 -11.02 41.76
N TRP A 680 37.30 -11.57 42.04
CA TRP A 680 36.37 -11.08 43.05
C TRP A 680 35.91 -12.24 43.92
N ASN A 681 35.67 -11.95 45.20
CA ASN A 681 34.93 -12.85 46.05
C ASN A 681 33.45 -12.85 45.60
N ALA A 682 32.93 -14.00 45.18
CA ALA A 682 31.57 -14.10 44.63
C ALA A 682 30.46 -13.84 45.66
N LYS A 683 30.75 -14.00 46.97
CA LYS A 683 29.78 -13.78 48.06
C LYS A 683 29.80 -12.35 48.57
N THR A 684 30.98 -11.77 48.77
CA THR A 684 31.11 -10.41 49.33
C THR A 684 31.17 -9.33 48.26
N GLY A 685 31.53 -9.69 47.03
CA GLY A 685 31.79 -8.73 45.95
C GLY A 685 33.10 -7.97 46.12
N GLU A 686 33.94 -8.32 47.10
CA GLU A 686 35.21 -7.64 47.31
C GLU A 686 36.22 -8.01 46.20
N SER A 687 36.95 -7.01 45.71
CA SER A 687 38.04 -7.20 44.76
C SER A 687 39.20 -7.89 45.46
N LEU A 688 39.61 -9.05 44.94
CA LEU A 688 40.77 -9.80 45.44
C LEU A 688 42.08 -9.31 44.82
N GLY A 689 42.02 -8.66 43.65
CA GLY A 689 43.17 -8.07 42.95
C GLY A 689 43.07 -8.25 41.43
N ALA A 690 43.90 -7.51 40.67
CA ALA A 690 44.14 -7.78 39.26
C ALA A 690 45.23 -8.86 39.10
N LEU A 691 45.13 -9.74 38.10
CA LEU A 691 46.11 -10.82 37.90
C LEU A 691 47.55 -10.30 37.72
N ASP A 692 47.74 -9.10 37.16
CA ASP A 692 49.06 -8.45 37.04
C ASP A 692 49.68 -8.05 38.40
N GLU A 693 48.87 -7.79 39.42
CA GLU A 693 49.33 -7.40 40.78
C GLU A 693 49.77 -8.61 41.62
N PHE A 694 49.34 -9.83 41.25
CA PHE A 694 49.67 -11.06 41.96
C PHE A 694 51.06 -11.62 41.56
N GLU A 695 51.64 -11.22 40.42
CA GLU A 695 53.02 -11.60 40.04
C GLU A 695 54.10 -10.85 40.85
N GLU A 696 53.82 -9.68 41.43
CA GLU A 696 54.82 -8.94 42.23
C GLU A 696 54.99 -9.46 43.67
N ASN A 697 54.08 -10.30 44.17
CA ASN A 697 54.09 -10.79 45.55
C ASN A 697 54.29 -12.30 45.68
N VAL A 698 55.40 -12.83 45.14
CA VAL A 698 55.85 -14.20 45.45
C VAL A 698 57.26 -14.19 46.05
N ILE A 699 57.32 -14.09 47.39
CA ILE A 699 58.36 -14.75 48.19
C ILE A 699 57.65 -15.65 49.23
N PHE A 700 57.60 -16.93 48.85
CA PHE A 700 57.40 -18.19 49.60
C PHE A 700 56.20 -18.39 50.53
N GLY A 701 55.56 -19.54 50.32
CA GLY A 701 54.35 -19.99 51.01
C GLY A 701 54.57 -20.66 52.35
N LEU A 702 53.54 -20.55 53.19
CA LEU A 702 53.20 -21.42 54.32
C LEU A 702 51.67 -21.44 54.51
N PRO A 703 51.08 -22.46 55.18
CA PRO A 703 49.63 -22.63 55.30
C PRO A 703 48.96 -21.57 56.20
N LEU A 704 47.66 -21.40 55.99
CA LEU A 704 46.80 -20.31 56.48
C LEU A 704 46.72 -20.12 58.02
N ASP A 705 47.26 -21.02 58.84
CA ASP A 705 47.05 -21.02 60.30
C ASP A 705 48.06 -20.20 61.13
N GLN A 706 49.08 -19.59 60.52
CA GLN A 706 50.05 -18.74 61.26
C GLN A 706 49.86 -17.23 61.08
N ARG A 707 48.88 -16.77 60.28
CA ARG A 707 48.70 -15.36 59.93
C ARG A 707 48.13 -14.44 61.03
N LEU A 708 47.89 -14.94 62.24
CA LEU A 708 47.34 -14.15 63.34
C LEU A 708 48.36 -13.69 64.40
N THR A 709 49.68 -13.87 64.19
CA THR A 709 50.68 -13.54 65.23
C THR A 709 51.73 -12.47 64.86
N GLU A 710 51.71 -11.91 63.66
CA GLU A 710 52.64 -10.83 63.26
C GLU A 710 51.90 -9.52 62.95
N LEU A 711 51.26 -8.96 63.97
CA LEU A 711 50.90 -7.53 64.05
C LEU A 711 51.86 -6.83 65.05
N GLY A 712 53.16 -7.14 64.99
CA GLY A 712 54.16 -6.65 65.94
C GLY A 712 55.30 -5.90 65.25
N LEU A 713 55.23 -4.57 65.33
CA LEU A 713 56.24 -3.52 65.11
C LEU A 713 57.73 -3.96 65.16
N ASP A 714 58.56 -3.55 64.18
CA ASP A 714 59.61 -2.53 64.39
C ASP A 714 60.50 -2.24 63.16
N GLU A 715 61.06 -1.04 63.18
CA GLU A 715 61.81 -0.26 62.17
C GLU A 715 63.14 -0.88 61.65
N LYS A 716 63.50 -0.62 60.37
CA LYS A 716 64.66 0.23 59.97
C LYS A 716 64.94 0.32 58.45
N MET A 717 65.25 1.56 58.05
CA MET A 717 65.97 2.09 56.87
C MET A 717 67.17 1.25 56.34
N ASP A 718 67.41 1.22 55.02
CA ASP A 718 68.28 2.20 54.30
C ASP A 718 68.46 1.93 52.77
N SER A 719 68.26 3.01 52.00
CA SER A 719 69.10 3.59 50.92
C SER A 719 69.47 2.89 49.58
N LEU A 720 69.13 3.61 48.49
CA LEU A 720 69.93 4.02 47.30
C LEU A 720 69.73 3.35 45.91
N ASP A 721 69.22 4.21 45.02
CA ASP A 721 69.71 4.63 43.69
C ASP A 721 69.04 4.18 42.39
N HIS A 722 68.58 5.22 41.68
CA HIS A 722 68.22 5.28 40.27
C HIS A 722 69.48 5.26 39.39
N ASP A 723 69.50 4.43 38.35
CA ASP A 723 69.84 4.92 37.02
C ASP A 723 69.35 3.97 35.91
N SER A 724 68.64 4.56 34.96
CA SER A 724 68.09 3.94 33.77
C SER A 724 69.14 3.87 32.66
N THR A 725 69.32 2.72 31.99
CA THR A 725 69.18 2.59 30.52
C THR A 725 69.36 1.15 30.03
N SER A 726 68.39 0.77 29.20
CA SER A 726 68.23 -0.36 28.29
C SER A 726 69.44 -1.28 27.97
N ILE A 727 69.16 -2.59 27.92
CA ILE A 727 69.21 -3.40 26.67
C ILE A 727 68.55 -4.78 26.90
N ALA A 728 67.73 -5.16 25.92
CA ALA A 728 67.29 -6.50 25.51
C ALA A 728 66.17 -7.24 26.28
N ASN A 729 64.97 -7.14 25.70
CA ASN A 729 63.99 -8.22 25.49
C ASN A 729 63.64 -9.11 26.69
N LYS A 730 62.60 -8.71 27.43
CA LYS A 730 61.59 -9.66 27.91
C LYS A 730 60.25 -9.28 27.28
N GLU A 731 59.74 -10.19 26.47
CA GLU A 731 58.50 -10.10 25.71
C GLU A 731 57.29 -9.85 26.62
N SER A 732 56.25 -9.25 26.02
CA SER A 732 55.00 -8.82 26.65
C SER A 732 54.35 -9.92 27.48
N LYS A 733 54.19 -9.66 28.78
CA LYS A 733 53.46 -10.50 29.72
C LYS A 733 51.98 -10.12 29.69
N GLY A 734 51.10 -11.11 29.53
CA GLY A 734 49.67 -10.94 29.21
C GLY A 734 49.35 -11.28 27.74
N HIS A 735 48.07 -11.17 27.36
CA HIS A 735 47.68 -11.22 25.95
C HIS A 735 48.12 -9.94 25.22
N SER A 736 48.51 -10.03 23.95
CA SER A 736 48.90 -8.86 23.15
C SER A 736 47.71 -8.18 22.46
N SER A 737 46.49 -8.65 22.76
CA SER A 737 45.24 -8.14 22.23
C SER A 737 44.07 -8.47 23.18
N THR A 738 42.91 -7.92 22.87
CA THR A 738 41.68 -8.02 23.66
C THR A 738 41.27 -9.46 23.96
N ILE A 739 41.03 -9.73 25.25
CA ILE A 739 40.47 -10.99 25.74
C ILE A 739 39.03 -11.14 25.25
N ILE A 740 38.74 -12.25 24.56
CA ILE A 740 37.43 -12.58 23.97
C ILE A 740 36.64 -13.59 24.78
N CYS A 741 37.30 -14.45 25.56
CA CYS A 741 36.61 -15.47 26.34
C CYS A 741 37.40 -15.88 27.60
N LEU A 742 36.66 -16.35 28.61
CA LEU A 742 37.17 -16.84 29.88
C LEU A 742 36.48 -18.16 30.21
N ALA A 743 37.21 -19.16 30.67
CA ALA A 743 36.65 -20.44 31.11
C ALA A 743 37.40 -21.01 32.32
N PHE A 744 36.66 -21.61 33.25
CA PHE A 744 37.23 -22.45 34.29
C PHE A 744 37.12 -23.93 33.88
N PRO A 745 38.17 -24.75 34.06
CA PRO A 745 38.05 -26.19 33.98
C PRO A 745 37.19 -26.73 35.14
N PRO A 746 36.59 -27.93 35.00
CA PRO A 746 35.74 -28.54 36.03
C PRO A 746 36.41 -28.72 37.40
N ASP A 747 37.74 -28.83 37.43
CA ASP A 747 38.53 -28.94 38.66
C ASP A 747 38.74 -27.59 39.38
N GLY A 748 38.42 -26.47 38.72
CA GLY A 748 38.52 -25.11 39.23
C GLY A 748 39.93 -24.67 39.63
N GLN A 749 40.99 -25.37 39.21
CA GLN A 749 42.37 -25.08 39.63
C GLN A 749 43.07 -24.02 38.78
N THR A 750 42.59 -23.80 37.55
CA THR A 750 43.16 -22.83 36.62
C THR A 750 42.06 -21.98 35.97
N VAL A 751 42.43 -20.89 35.32
CA VAL A 751 41.57 -20.07 34.45
C VAL A 751 42.17 -20.10 33.04
N ALA A 752 41.35 -20.35 32.03
CA ALA A 752 41.75 -20.19 30.63
C ALA A 752 41.26 -18.84 30.10
N THR A 753 42.15 -18.06 29.49
CA THR A 753 41.83 -16.82 28.76
C THR A 753 42.11 -17.02 27.28
N GLY A 754 41.18 -16.64 26.41
CA GLY A 754 41.40 -16.57 24.95
C GLY A 754 41.37 -15.13 24.46
N SER A 755 42.21 -14.77 23.50
CA SER A 755 42.35 -13.40 22.97
C SER A 755 42.33 -13.33 21.44
N HIS A 756 42.02 -12.13 20.91
CA HIS A 756 42.17 -11.78 19.49
C HIS A 756 43.60 -11.88 18.95
N ASP A 757 44.61 -12.02 19.81
CA ASP A 757 46.00 -12.28 19.41
C ASP A 757 46.24 -13.73 18.94
N ALA A 758 45.18 -14.54 18.85
CA ALA A 758 45.20 -15.95 18.49
C ALA A 758 45.94 -16.85 19.51
N THR A 759 46.04 -16.42 20.77
CA THR A 759 46.59 -17.21 21.87
C THR A 759 45.54 -17.58 22.91
N ILE A 760 45.77 -18.70 23.59
CA ILE A 760 45.03 -19.14 24.78
C ILE A 760 46.06 -19.29 25.89
N LYS A 761 45.85 -18.62 27.02
CA LYS A 761 46.72 -18.70 28.20
C LYS A 761 46.01 -19.36 29.36
N LEU A 762 46.76 -20.11 30.17
CA LEU A 762 46.27 -20.78 31.38
C LEU A 762 46.89 -20.11 32.60
N TRP A 763 46.05 -19.80 33.59
CA TRP A 763 46.45 -19.09 34.81
C TRP A 763 46.17 -19.96 36.03
N GLY A 764 47.13 -20.10 36.94
CA GLY A 764 46.92 -20.74 38.24
C GLY A 764 46.09 -19.87 39.19
N ARG A 765 45.56 -20.46 40.28
CA ARG A 765 44.90 -19.70 41.37
C ARG A 765 45.81 -18.68 42.06
N ASP A 766 47.13 -18.81 41.88
CA ASP A 766 48.18 -17.89 42.31
C ASP A 766 48.50 -16.81 41.26
N ALA A 767 47.67 -16.69 40.21
CA ALA A 767 47.83 -15.78 39.07
C ALA A 767 49.10 -16.00 38.23
N THR A 768 49.75 -17.15 38.34
CA THR A 768 50.91 -17.48 37.49
C THR A 768 50.45 -18.02 36.14
N GLU A 769 51.04 -17.53 35.05
CA GLU A 769 50.88 -18.13 33.71
C GLU A 769 51.54 -19.52 33.69
N ARG A 770 50.77 -20.56 33.30
CA ARG A 770 51.21 -21.98 33.28
C ARG A 770 51.46 -22.54 31.89
#